data_AF-A0AAW2ATU1-F1
#
_entry.id   AF-A0AAW2ATU1-F1
#
_cell.length_a   1.000
_cell.length_b   1.000
_cell.length_c   1.000
_cell.angle_alpha   90.00
_cell.angle_beta   90.00
_cell.angle_gamma   90.00
#
_symmetry.space_group_name_H-M   'P 1'
#
loop_
_entity.id
_entity.type
_entity.pdbx_description
1 polymer ?
#
loop_
_entity_poly.entity_id
_entity_poly.type
_entity_poly.pdbx_seq_one_letter_code
_entity_poly.pdbx_strand_id
1 'polypeptide(L)'
;MRGYLLGILVLLKHCICGDDVNFDGDIKDFVVGKSKLFVLTDHRLHQMRLDLSEEKRKDINNATHQNRVNILVPFDDNDTLITCGTFRDGYCEVLDLSDITKSIYYESGISIGPRKNEKSVALIAGTSTGKYLLVGKKDDDGKPQSPVVNLWNTLQSQFGGIFSNIDTTSTPFIQSTASDVEFVDGFQRVSTSESYLFLNAKIDSESKVLVLWMNSSKHKKKEIFKSLQAATIQCCNDEARPELVASTVIPSVNGIIWAGVFSAQNQTDPENTALALYDISTVRGRVKGFCAAGERPCGSESGRALQPLSVVFKYSSMSSVAAVRKGSWIVMFIGTGDGQLIKLILDEKFTPGCPTVLYKSADERAVLPRMHFDPVDFKHIYIALKKQLRRVSVVQCVKFSSLKDCRAALDPLCGWCVKTQRCSTQDECSNTSWVSIPKNSLQTQLLSFQMEQNSSRKITLHLSLSLESTGNPIFSCSFITGSVNLCDGSDPTAVFPNCSCSFSDQLLYTGGLTVSAAVTIEDQKITETLTLRNCSSITDNSPNASYTQCVQCISSGCQWSSQRCDWTHGPGPQLLIEDACKDLLKVSKPEILSLEPNKVSFHGRNNVLLRGRNLESVTKIHIQGNLDCIPKEYPVFDRSSDTLRFHIPPSGTKGTVKVCVVTPDDRCHGNSIITYSSQPSCTGIQPGVSWRRGGRKIHVQGSNMESVESVIVRPSNKVLQTQYNRSSGDVWFHSPHYDGSDLFSLSLKVGNFTVDCMDYFSYKPDPEFTGFSNFSAANDLQVNIQKKADALNLSKSEVKVMGYQGDRQYQCVLERIETKAIICQIKGESGAVTAVDSIILFIIHAQKKSIQSWTGLQSSTAVQLFCKRMLCIFFVNLSVIFCYSSDTLCYCLTTHTY
;
A
#
# COMPACT_ATOMS: atom_id res chain seq x y z
N MET A 1 -3.85 -20.13 -47.94
CA MET A 1 -2.90 -20.14 -46.81
C MET A 1 -2.77 -18.75 -46.18
N ARG A 2 -3.85 -18.21 -45.61
CA ARG A 2 -3.88 -16.85 -45.01
C ARG A 2 -4.88 -16.73 -43.85
N GLY A 3 -5.11 -17.85 -43.14
CA GLY A 3 -6.08 -17.95 -42.04
C GLY A 3 -5.55 -18.60 -40.76
N TYR A 4 -4.29 -19.07 -40.75
CA TYR A 4 -3.69 -19.77 -39.60
C TYR A 4 -2.72 -18.91 -38.77
N LEU A 5 -2.52 -17.64 -39.11
CA LEU A 5 -1.62 -16.72 -38.39
C LEU A 5 -2.33 -15.79 -37.39
N LEU A 6 -3.66 -15.62 -37.47
CA LEU A 6 -4.42 -14.84 -36.49
C LEU A 6 -4.78 -15.65 -35.21
N GLY A 7 -4.82 -16.99 -35.30
CA GLY A 7 -5.09 -17.85 -34.15
C GLY A 7 -3.91 -18.01 -33.18
N ILE A 8 -2.68 -17.77 -33.64
CA ILE A 8 -1.46 -17.91 -32.83
C ILE A 8 -1.16 -16.62 -32.04
N LEU A 9 -1.57 -15.45 -32.54
CA LEU A 9 -1.43 -14.17 -31.83
C LEU A 9 -2.46 -13.98 -30.69
N VAL A 10 -3.60 -14.68 -30.72
CA VAL A 10 -4.60 -14.63 -29.63
C VAL A 10 -4.30 -15.62 -28.51
N LEU A 11 -3.59 -16.71 -28.79
CA LEU A 11 -3.11 -17.67 -27.79
C LEU A 11 -1.78 -17.27 -27.13
N LEU A 12 -0.97 -16.41 -27.76
CA LEU A 12 0.24 -15.83 -27.15
C LEU A 12 -0.03 -14.67 -26.19
N LYS A 13 -1.28 -14.21 -26.05
CA LYS A 13 -1.66 -13.20 -25.05
C LYS A 13 -1.98 -13.76 -23.65
N HIS A 14 -1.88 -15.09 -23.46
CA HIS A 14 -2.14 -15.75 -22.17
C HIS A 14 -0.93 -16.52 -21.61
N CYS A 15 0.26 -16.40 -22.19
CA CYS A 15 1.52 -16.58 -21.45
C CYS A 15 2.03 -15.21 -21.01
N ILE A 16 1.22 -14.49 -20.22
CA ILE A 16 1.76 -13.43 -19.38
C ILE A 16 2.48 -14.19 -18.27
N CYS A 17 3.83 -14.18 -18.28
CA CYS A 17 4.58 -14.51 -17.08
C CYS A 17 3.98 -13.62 -15.97
N GLY A 18 3.34 -14.24 -14.98
CA GLY A 18 2.74 -13.48 -13.90
C GLY A 18 3.83 -12.67 -13.23
N ASP A 19 3.65 -11.36 -13.11
CA ASP A 19 4.53 -10.51 -12.31
C ASP A 19 4.47 -10.86 -10.82
N ASP A 20 3.63 -11.83 -10.43
CA ASP A 20 3.54 -12.39 -9.10
C ASP A 20 3.29 -13.89 -9.08
N VAL A 21 3.66 -14.50 -7.95
CA VAL A 21 3.43 -15.91 -7.63
C VAL A 21 2.84 -16.00 -6.23
N ASN A 22 1.78 -16.80 -6.09
CA ASN A 22 1.17 -17.12 -4.80
C ASN A 22 1.65 -18.49 -4.32
N PHE A 23 2.09 -18.55 -3.07
CA PHE A 23 2.51 -19.76 -2.39
C PHE A 23 1.40 -20.30 -1.49
N ASP A 24 1.49 -21.59 -1.15
CA ASP A 24 0.54 -22.24 -0.25
C ASP A 24 0.80 -21.92 1.23
N GLY A 25 2.04 -21.57 1.59
CA GLY A 25 2.46 -21.10 2.92
C GLY A 25 2.76 -19.60 2.99
N ASP A 26 2.91 -19.08 4.21
CA ASP A 26 3.39 -17.71 4.40
C ASP A 26 4.91 -17.66 4.11
N ILE A 27 5.34 -16.68 3.33
CA ILE A 27 6.74 -16.39 3.03
C ILE A 27 7.40 -15.88 4.33
N LYS A 28 8.52 -16.51 4.69
CA LYS A 28 9.34 -16.16 5.87
C LYS A 28 10.56 -15.35 5.52
N ASP A 29 11.22 -15.69 4.42
CA ASP A 29 12.36 -14.96 3.88
C ASP A 29 12.50 -15.24 2.39
N PHE A 30 13.21 -14.38 1.66
CA PHE A 30 13.61 -14.68 0.30
C PHE A 30 14.93 -13.96 0.00
N VAL A 31 15.74 -14.58 -0.87
CA VAL A 31 17.05 -14.05 -1.27
C VAL A 31 17.22 -14.17 -2.77
N VAL A 32 17.98 -13.24 -3.33
CA VAL A 32 18.27 -13.19 -4.78
C VAL A 32 19.77 -13.42 -4.97
N GLY A 33 20.12 -14.51 -5.65
CA GLY A 33 21.48 -14.77 -6.13
C GLY A 33 21.70 -14.20 -7.53
N LYS A 34 22.88 -14.42 -8.13
CA LYS A 34 23.26 -13.84 -9.44
C LYS A 34 22.31 -14.25 -10.58
N SER A 35 21.73 -15.45 -10.53
CA SER A 35 20.91 -16.02 -11.61
C SER A 35 19.58 -16.63 -11.17
N LYS A 36 19.37 -16.80 -9.86
CA LYS A 36 18.21 -17.48 -9.28
C LYS A 36 17.70 -16.76 -8.04
N LEU A 37 16.45 -17.03 -7.72
CA LEU A 37 15.70 -16.51 -6.59
C LEU A 37 15.32 -17.67 -5.68
N PHE A 38 15.47 -17.52 -4.37
CA PHE A 38 15.13 -18.56 -3.40
C PHE A 38 14.11 -18.01 -2.41
N VAL A 39 13.00 -18.73 -2.25
CA VAL A 39 11.88 -18.31 -1.41
C VAL A 39 11.63 -19.36 -0.33
N LEU A 40 11.64 -18.92 0.91
CA LEU A 40 11.39 -19.76 2.06
C LEU A 40 9.96 -19.52 2.56
N THR A 41 9.15 -20.57 2.59
CA THR A 41 7.81 -20.57 3.20
C THR A 41 7.82 -21.37 4.51
N ASP A 42 6.69 -21.41 5.20
CA ASP A 42 6.50 -22.19 6.43
C ASP A 42 6.96 -23.65 6.35
N HIS A 43 6.88 -24.26 5.17
CA HIS A 43 7.09 -25.70 4.98
C HIS A 43 7.98 -26.07 3.79
N ARG A 44 8.36 -25.13 2.94
CA ARG A 44 9.15 -25.39 1.73
C ARG A 44 10.19 -24.31 1.44
N LEU A 45 11.28 -24.76 0.82
CA LEU A 45 12.23 -23.92 0.10
C LEU A 45 11.98 -24.05 -1.39
N HIS A 46 11.77 -22.93 -2.06
CA HIS A 46 11.50 -22.83 -3.50
C HIS A 46 12.72 -22.22 -4.20
N GLN A 47 13.15 -22.81 -5.30
CA GLN A 47 14.15 -22.27 -6.21
C GLN A 47 13.43 -21.83 -7.48
N MET A 48 13.59 -20.55 -7.82
CA MET A 48 12.88 -19.88 -8.89
C MET A 48 13.88 -19.20 -9.83
N ARG A 49 13.45 -19.01 -11.07
CA ARG A 49 14.10 -18.09 -11.99
C ARG A 49 13.78 -16.64 -11.61
N LEU A 50 14.53 -15.71 -12.18
CA LEU A 50 14.29 -14.27 -12.00
C LEU A 50 12.93 -13.84 -12.58
N ASP A 51 12.37 -14.55 -13.55
CA ASP A 51 11.01 -14.29 -14.05
C ASP A 51 9.88 -14.86 -13.16
N LEU A 52 10.21 -15.30 -11.94
CA LEU A 52 9.31 -15.96 -10.99
C LEU A 52 8.77 -17.34 -11.41
N SER A 53 9.35 -17.99 -12.41
CA SER A 53 9.02 -19.40 -12.66
C SER A 53 9.72 -20.34 -11.65
N GLU A 54 8.95 -21.22 -11.00
CA GLU A 54 9.50 -22.23 -10.08
C GLU A 54 10.22 -23.34 -10.87
N GLU A 55 11.48 -23.61 -10.55
CA GLU A 55 12.26 -24.70 -11.15
C GLU A 55 12.30 -25.95 -10.26
N LYS A 56 12.51 -25.73 -8.95
CA LYS A 56 12.70 -26.79 -7.95
C LYS A 56 12.07 -26.37 -6.64
N ARG A 57 11.71 -27.37 -5.84
CA ARG A 57 11.22 -27.18 -4.48
C ARG A 57 11.77 -28.28 -3.57
N LYS A 58 11.98 -27.96 -2.30
CA LYS A 58 12.42 -28.88 -1.26
C LYS A 58 11.51 -28.70 -0.04
N ASP A 59 10.91 -29.79 0.43
CA ASP A 59 10.16 -29.79 1.69
C ASP A 59 11.15 -29.70 2.86
N ILE A 60 10.90 -28.78 3.79
CA ILE A 60 11.78 -28.53 4.96
C ILE A 60 11.12 -28.93 6.28
N ASN A 61 9.80 -29.19 6.30
CA ASN A 61 9.10 -29.64 7.49
C ASN A 61 9.05 -31.17 7.61
N ASN A 62 9.11 -31.66 8.86
CA ASN A 62 8.83 -33.04 9.21
C ASN A 62 7.51 -33.08 10.00
N ALA A 63 6.61 -34.01 9.67
CA ALA A 63 5.27 -34.11 10.27
C ALA A 63 5.25 -34.26 11.80
N THR A 64 6.38 -34.64 12.41
CA THR A 64 6.53 -34.88 13.85
C THR A 64 7.15 -33.72 14.64
N HIS A 65 7.83 -32.76 13.98
CA HIS A 65 8.50 -31.65 14.67
C HIS A 65 8.45 -30.36 13.82
N GLN A 66 8.15 -29.22 14.45
CA GLN A 66 8.26 -27.92 13.79
C GLN A 66 9.73 -27.62 13.45
N ASN A 67 10.12 -27.81 12.20
CA ASN A 67 11.41 -27.33 11.69
C ASN A 67 11.25 -25.87 11.26
N ARG A 68 12.11 -24.98 11.73
CA ARG A 68 12.13 -23.57 11.29
C ARG A 68 13.48 -23.27 10.69
N VAL A 69 13.53 -23.06 9.38
CA VAL A 69 14.70 -22.50 8.73
C VAL A 69 14.73 -21.01 9.04
N ASN A 70 15.84 -20.52 9.59
CA ASN A 70 16.01 -19.15 10.07
C ASN A 70 17.25 -18.46 9.49
N ILE A 71 18.09 -19.20 8.75
CA ILE A 71 19.20 -18.67 7.98
C ILE A 71 19.04 -19.16 6.55
N LEU A 72 19.09 -18.21 5.62
CA LEU A 72 19.06 -18.45 4.17
C LEU A 72 20.08 -17.50 3.54
N VAL A 73 21.22 -18.03 3.08
CA VAL A 73 22.34 -17.21 2.56
C VAL A 73 22.85 -17.79 1.24
N PRO A 74 22.66 -17.08 0.11
CA PRO A 74 23.27 -17.48 -1.14
C PRO A 74 24.77 -17.16 -1.10
N PHE A 75 25.59 -18.08 -1.57
CA PHE A 75 27.03 -17.92 -1.70
C PHE A 75 27.44 -18.11 -3.17
N ASP A 76 27.16 -17.09 -3.98
CA ASP A 76 27.31 -17.12 -5.43
C ASP A 76 28.75 -17.34 -5.91
N ASP A 77 29.77 -16.99 -5.13
CA ASP A 77 31.17 -17.21 -5.53
C ASP A 77 31.59 -18.69 -5.40
N ASN A 78 30.79 -19.49 -4.68
CA ASN A 78 31.00 -20.91 -4.48
C ASN A 78 29.86 -21.77 -5.05
N ASP A 79 28.92 -21.17 -5.79
CA ASP A 79 27.73 -21.83 -6.35
C ASP A 79 26.94 -22.68 -5.31
N THR A 80 26.83 -22.17 -4.08
CA THR A 80 26.15 -22.87 -2.97
C THR A 80 25.10 -22.00 -2.27
N LEU A 81 24.13 -22.63 -1.63
CA LEU A 81 23.12 -22.00 -0.77
C LEU A 81 23.20 -22.59 0.64
N ILE A 82 23.43 -21.75 1.65
CA ILE A 82 23.49 -22.19 3.05
C ILE A 82 22.12 -22.00 3.70
N THR A 83 21.60 -23.07 4.28
CA THR A 83 20.35 -23.04 5.07
C THR A 83 20.59 -23.61 6.46
N CYS A 84 20.13 -22.92 7.50
CA CYS A 84 20.13 -23.47 8.86
C CYS A 84 18.73 -23.41 9.46
N GLY A 85 18.42 -24.39 10.31
CA GLY A 85 17.15 -24.42 11.03
C GLY A 85 17.23 -25.08 12.40
N THR A 86 16.07 -25.19 13.05
CA THR A 86 15.95 -25.55 14.47
C THR A 86 15.69 -27.03 14.76
N PHE A 87 15.52 -27.86 13.74
CA PHE A 87 15.25 -29.30 13.91
C PHE A 87 16.42 -30.04 14.61
N ARG A 88 16.10 -30.95 15.55
CA ARG A 88 17.06 -31.80 16.29
C ARG A 88 18.25 -31.04 16.89
N ASP A 89 17.97 -30.09 17.79
CA ASP A 89 18.95 -29.21 18.45
C ASP A 89 19.71 -28.24 17.52
N GLY A 90 19.22 -28.10 16.29
CA GLY A 90 19.76 -27.23 15.25
C GLY A 90 20.51 -28.02 14.17
N TYR A 91 20.40 -27.56 12.93
CA TYR A 91 21.17 -28.10 11.81
C TYR A 91 21.54 -27.00 10.83
N CYS A 92 22.58 -27.25 10.04
CA CYS A 92 22.88 -26.48 8.85
C CYS A 92 23.20 -27.38 7.68
N GLU A 93 22.87 -26.89 6.50
CA GLU A 93 23.02 -27.58 5.24
C GLU A 93 23.59 -26.63 4.19
N VAL A 94 24.50 -27.14 3.37
CA VAL A 94 25.02 -26.48 2.18
C VAL A 94 24.42 -27.18 0.98
N LEU A 95 23.64 -26.44 0.21
CA LEU A 95 22.92 -26.91 -0.98
C LEU A 95 23.64 -26.46 -2.25
N ASP A 96 23.49 -27.25 -3.31
CA ASP A 96 23.86 -26.83 -4.66
C ASP A 96 22.93 -25.70 -5.14
N LEU A 97 23.49 -24.57 -5.58
CA LEU A 97 22.71 -23.40 -6.00
C LEU A 97 21.94 -23.64 -7.31
N SER A 98 22.39 -24.58 -8.14
CA SER A 98 21.71 -24.96 -9.39
C SER A 98 20.55 -25.92 -9.16
N ASP A 99 20.64 -26.76 -8.12
CA ASP A 99 19.61 -27.72 -7.71
C ASP A 99 19.54 -27.87 -6.18
N ILE A 100 18.66 -27.09 -5.54
CA ILE A 100 18.48 -27.07 -4.08
C ILE A 100 18.07 -28.43 -3.47
N THR A 101 17.69 -29.42 -4.28
CA THR A 101 17.40 -30.77 -3.78
C THR A 101 18.67 -31.55 -3.42
N LYS A 102 19.83 -31.12 -3.91
CA LYS A 102 21.13 -31.74 -3.66
C LYS A 102 21.82 -31.10 -2.46
N SER A 103 21.93 -31.89 -1.39
CA SER A 103 22.73 -31.57 -0.21
C SER A 103 24.21 -31.87 -0.49
N ILE A 104 25.07 -30.87 -0.40
CA ILE A 104 26.52 -31.01 -0.54
C ILE A 104 27.15 -31.34 0.82
N TYR A 105 26.68 -30.67 1.87
CA TYR A 105 27.15 -30.87 3.23
C TYR A 105 26.00 -30.69 4.21
N TYR A 106 25.93 -31.53 5.25
CA TYR A 106 24.90 -31.48 6.27
C TYR A 106 25.53 -31.76 7.64
N GLU A 107 25.16 -30.95 8.62
CA GLU A 107 25.60 -31.12 10.00
C GLU A 107 24.44 -30.84 10.96
N SER A 108 24.24 -31.74 11.93
CA SER A 108 23.17 -31.69 12.93
C SER A 108 23.74 -31.53 14.34
N GLY A 109 22.92 -31.03 15.27
CA GLY A 109 23.36 -30.71 16.64
C GLY A 109 24.13 -29.39 16.71
N ILE A 110 24.04 -28.55 15.67
CA ILE A 110 24.68 -27.24 15.59
C ILE A 110 23.64 -26.13 15.56
N SER A 111 23.73 -25.19 16.50
CA SER A 111 22.75 -24.12 16.67
C SER A 111 23.30 -22.78 16.17
N ILE A 112 23.48 -22.65 14.86
CA ILE A 112 23.98 -21.40 14.23
C ILE A 112 22.92 -20.29 14.30
N GLY A 113 21.68 -20.60 13.91
CA GLY A 113 20.55 -19.66 13.98
C GLY A 113 19.87 -19.61 15.36
N PRO A 114 18.89 -18.72 15.56
CA PRO A 114 18.09 -18.62 16.79
C PRO A 114 17.13 -19.80 16.97
N ARG A 115 16.97 -20.32 18.19
CA ARG A 115 16.05 -21.45 18.46
C ARG A 115 14.58 -21.04 18.51
N LYS A 116 14.30 -19.78 18.81
CA LYS A 116 12.96 -19.18 18.92
C LYS A 116 12.65 -18.29 17.71
N ASN A 117 11.44 -17.73 17.68
CA ASN A 117 11.02 -16.77 16.65
C ASN A 117 11.66 -15.39 16.89
N GLU A 118 12.98 -15.34 16.78
CA GLU A 118 13.81 -14.16 17.02
C GLU A 118 14.50 -13.75 15.72
N LYS A 119 14.74 -12.45 15.52
CA LYS A 119 15.44 -11.97 14.32
C LYS A 119 16.93 -12.30 14.39
N SER A 120 17.50 -12.61 13.23
CA SER A 120 18.93 -12.83 13.06
C SER A 120 19.40 -12.30 11.72
N VAL A 121 20.69 -11.95 11.64
CA VAL A 121 21.35 -11.55 10.41
C VAL A 121 22.47 -12.54 10.13
N ALA A 122 22.51 -13.05 8.90
CA ALA A 122 23.57 -13.91 8.42
C ALA A 122 24.05 -13.43 7.04
N LEU A 123 25.37 -13.34 6.86
CA LEU A 123 25.98 -12.93 5.59
C LEU A 123 27.36 -13.58 5.41
N ILE A 124 27.81 -13.69 4.16
CA ILE A 124 29.18 -14.14 3.86
C ILE A 124 30.15 -12.97 4.03
N ALA A 125 31.08 -13.12 4.96
CA ALA A 125 32.12 -12.15 5.26
C ALA A 125 33.52 -12.71 4.98
N GLY A 126 34.50 -11.83 4.79
CA GLY A 126 35.91 -12.18 4.56
C GLY A 126 36.40 -11.98 3.13
N THR A 127 37.67 -12.32 2.92
CA THR A 127 38.40 -12.19 1.64
C THR A 127 38.33 -13.49 0.83
N SER A 128 38.92 -13.52 -0.36
CA SER A 128 38.99 -14.74 -1.19
C SER A 128 39.76 -15.89 -0.53
N THR A 129 40.67 -15.61 0.40
CA THR A 129 41.50 -16.63 1.08
C THR A 129 40.90 -17.14 2.40
N GLY A 130 39.79 -16.54 2.85
CA GLY A 130 39.11 -16.94 4.08
C GLY A 130 37.71 -16.32 4.14
N LYS A 131 36.71 -17.06 3.66
CA LYS A 131 35.30 -16.71 3.75
C LYS A 131 34.67 -17.35 4.98
N TYR A 132 33.82 -16.60 5.66
CA TYR A 132 33.14 -17.00 6.87
C TYR A 132 31.66 -16.64 6.76
N LEU A 133 30.79 -17.47 7.33
CA LEU A 133 29.41 -17.10 7.59
C LEU A 133 29.39 -16.29 8.89
N LEU A 134 29.21 -14.98 8.77
CA LEU A 134 29.05 -14.06 9.89
C LEU A 134 27.59 -14.08 10.33
N VAL A 135 27.33 -14.41 11.60
CA VAL A 135 25.97 -14.54 12.14
C VAL A 135 25.84 -13.69 13.40
N GLY A 136 24.89 -12.77 13.37
CA GLY A 136 24.39 -12.03 14.53
C GLY A 136 23.04 -12.58 14.95
N LYS A 137 22.93 -13.04 16.20
CA LYS A 137 21.67 -13.51 16.78
C LYS A 137 21.56 -13.16 18.26
N LYS A 138 20.34 -13.18 18.78
CA LYS A 138 20.09 -13.18 20.21
C LYS A 138 20.56 -14.50 20.82
N ASP A 139 21.03 -14.43 22.06
CA ASP A 139 21.43 -15.63 22.80
C ASP A 139 20.22 -16.42 23.29
N ASP A 140 20.28 -17.74 23.13
CA ASP A 140 19.18 -18.66 23.47
C ASP A 140 19.03 -18.88 25.00
N ASP A 141 20.11 -18.69 25.76
CA ASP A 141 20.23 -19.00 27.19
C ASP A 141 20.00 -17.79 28.13
N GLY A 142 20.01 -16.56 27.59
CA GLY A 142 19.78 -15.33 28.35
C GLY A 142 20.84 -15.01 29.42
N LYS A 143 22.02 -15.64 29.34
CA LYS A 143 23.10 -15.46 30.32
C LYS A 143 23.89 -14.17 30.04
N PRO A 144 24.39 -13.47 31.07
CA PRO A 144 25.33 -12.36 30.88
C PRO A 144 26.61 -12.84 30.19
N GLN A 145 27.16 -12.04 29.25
CA GLN A 145 28.38 -12.35 28.47
C GLN A 145 28.22 -13.46 27.43
N SER A 146 26.99 -13.74 26.99
CA SER A 146 26.74 -14.71 25.93
C SER A 146 27.20 -14.23 24.54
N PRO A 147 27.57 -15.18 23.65
CA PRO A 147 27.98 -14.88 22.28
C PRO A 147 26.80 -14.41 21.43
N VAL A 148 26.88 -13.19 20.91
CA VAL A 148 25.85 -12.59 20.05
C VAL A 148 26.26 -12.46 18.59
N VAL A 149 27.58 -12.45 18.30
CA VAL A 149 28.11 -12.48 16.93
C VAL A 149 29.21 -13.53 16.81
N ASN A 150 29.10 -14.39 15.81
CA ASN A 150 30.01 -15.50 15.54
C ASN A 150 30.45 -15.55 14.06
N LEU A 151 31.64 -16.10 13.81
CA LEU A 151 32.17 -16.39 12.48
C LEU A 151 32.31 -17.90 12.31
N TRP A 152 31.56 -18.45 11.37
CA TRP A 152 31.55 -19.88 11.05
C TRP A 152 32.30 -20.14 9.75
N ASN A 153 33.07 -21.21 9.69
CA ASN A 153 33.78 -21.59 8.47
C ASN A 153 32.80 -21.96 7.34
N THR A 154 33.21 -21.69 6.11
CA THR A 154 32.45 -22.04 4.89
C THR A 154 33.15 -23.09 4.04
N LEU A 155 34.43 -23.38 4.30
CA LEU A 155 35.26 -24.29 3.53
C LEU A 155 35.85 -25.39 4.42
N GLN A 156 35.96 -26.60 3.86
CA GLN A 156 36.53 -27.75 4.56
C GLN A 156 38.03 -27.60 4.87
N SER A 157 38.74 -26.80 4.07
CA SER A 157 40.17 -26.51 4.27
C SER A 157 40.45 -25.60 5.46
N GLN A 158 39.44 -24.90 6.00
CA GLN A 158 39.60 -24.06 7.18
C GLN A 158 39.71 -24.94 8.44
N PHE A 159 40.49 -24.47 9.43
CA PHE A 159 40.70 -25.21 10.67
C PHE A 159 39.36 -25.51 11.37
N GLY A 160 39.10 -26.80 11.65
CA GLY A 160 37.85 -27.29 12.21
C GLY A 160 36.78 -27.70 11.19
N GLY A 161 37.01 -27.52 9.88
CA GLY A 161 36.06 -27.86 8.83
C GLY A 161 34.91 -26.85 8.68
N ILE A 162 33.95 -27.16 7.81
CA ILE A 162 32.73 -26.36 7.57
C ILE A 162 31.96 -26.20 8.88
N PHE A 163 31.33 -25.04 9.10
CA PHE A 163 30.55 -24.72 10.31
C PHE A 163 31.31 -24.84 11.65
N SER A 164 32.64 -24.79 11.63
CA SER A 164 33.42 -24.58 12.85
C SER A 164 33.54 -23.08 13.17
N ASN A 165 33.31 -22.70 14.42
CA ASN A 165 33.58 -21.36 14.96
C ASN A 165 34.94 -21.27 15.69
N ILE A 166 35.68 -22.38 15.74
CA ILE A 166 36.98 -22.46 16.42
C ILE A 166 38.05 -21.79 15.55
N ASP A 167 38.98 -21.11 16.20
CA ASP A 167 40.28 -20.68 15.69
C ASP A 167 41.35 -21.58 16.34
N THR A 168 42.55 -21.67 15.76
CA THR A 168 43.64 -22.59 16.12
C THR A 168 43.78 -22.94 17.61
N THR A 169 43.59 -21.97 18.52
CA THR A 169 43.65 -22.19 19.98
C THR A 169 42.50 -21.57 20.78
N SER A 170 41.45 -21.03 20.14
CA SER A 170 40.37 -20.30 20.86
C SER A 170 39.11 -20.19 20.03
N THR A 171 37.96 -19.93 20.67
CA THR A 171 36.68 -19.65 19.99
C THR A 171 36.37 -18.16 20.11
N PRO A 172 36.77 -17.30 19.15
CA PRO A 172 36.55 -15.87 19.26
C PRO A 172 35.11 -15.53 18.85
N PHE A 173 34.48 -14.61 19.59
CA PHE A 173 33.12 -14.12 19.34
C PHE A 173 32.96 -12.68 19.88
N ILE A 174 31.86 -12.02 19.53
CA ILE A 174 31.43 -10.79 20.21
C ILE A 174 30.39 -11.18 21.26
N GLN A 175 30.59 -10.71 22.49
CA GLN A 175 29.67 -10.92 23.60
C GLN A 175 28.84 -9.67 23.87
N SER A 176 27.65 -9.86 24.42
CA SER A 176 26.81 -8.76 24.90
C SER A 176 26.46 -8.89 26.38
N THR A 177 26.31 -7.74 27.03
CA THR A 177 25.68 -7.61 28.36
C THR A 177 24.34 -6.88 28.30
N ALA A 178 23.81 -6.61 27.12
CA ALA A 178 22.50 -5.99 26.95
C ALA A 178 21.39 -6.97 27.39
N SER A 179 20.31 -6.42 27.94
CA SER A 179 19.16 -7.21 28.41
C SER A 179 18.34 -7.80 27.26
N ASP A 180 18.40 -7.16 26.09
CA ASP A 180 17.78 -7.63 24.87
C ASP A 180 18.58 -7.15 23.66
N VAL A 181 18.63 -7.99 22.62
CA VAL A 181 19.39 -7.72 21.37
C VAL A 181 18.60 -8.28 20.21
N GLU A 182 18.42 -7.47 19.17
CA GLU A 182 17.74 -7.84 17.95
C GLU A 182 18.51 -7.33 16.73
N PHE A 183 19.05 -8.24 15.92
CA PHE A 183 19.75 -7.88 14.69
C PHE A 183 18.75 -7.61 13.57
N VAL A 184 18.91 -6.48 12.89
CA VAL A 184 17.97 -6.00 11.87
C VAL A 184 18.55 -6.20 10.47
N ASP A 185 19.81 -5.81 10.27
CA ASP A 185 20.45 -5.87 8.96
C ASP A 185 21.97 -5.97 9.07
N GLY A 186 22.63 -6.29 7.96
CA GLY A 186 24.08 -6.31 7.86
C GLY A 186 24.56 -6.52 6.43
N PHE A 187 25.72 -5.97 6.12
CA PHE A 187 26.35 -6.11 4.82
C PHE A 187 27.87 -6.15 4.92
N GLN A 188 28.52 -6.75 3.93
CA GLN A 188 29.96 -6.62 3.72
C GLN A 188 30.24 -5.71 2.52
N ARG A 189 31.12 -4.73 2.70
CA ARG A 189 31.67 -3.92 1.62
C ARG A 189 32.72 -4.71 0.83
N VAL A 190 32.45 -4.92 -0.46
CA VAL A 190 33.30 -5.77 -1.33
C VAL A 190 34.72 -5.23 -1.48
N SER A 191 34.91 -3.92 -1.68
CA SER A 191 36.21 -3.33 -2.01
C SER A 191 37.25 -3.43 -0.89
N THR A 192 36.82 -3.32 0.37
CA THR A 192 37.68 -3.24 1.56
C THR A 192 37.51 -4.43 2.50
N SER A 193 36.52 -5.30 2.26
CA SER A 193 36.12 -6.40 3.16
C SER A 193 35.80 -5.90 4.56
N GLU A 194 35.01 -4.83 4.66
CA GLU A 194 34.50 -4.28 5.92
C GLU A 194 33.08 -4.80 6.17
N SER A 195 32.83 -5.37 7.35
CA SER A 195 31.51 -5.89 7.72
C SER A 195 30.80 -4.96 8.69
N TYR A 196 29.52 -4.73 8.44
CA TYR A 196 28.64 -3.91 9.25
C TYR A 196 27.44 -4.74 9.72
N LEU A 197 27.07 -4.60 11.00
CA LEU A 197 25.84 -5.17 11.57
C LEU A 197 25.06 -4.07 12.28
N PHE A 198 23.75 -4.03 12.06
CA PHE A 198 22.82 -3.07 12.66
C PHE A 198 21.83 -3.80 13.56
N LEU A 199 21.62 -3.26 14.76
CA LEU A 199 20.83 -3.93 15.78
C LEU A 199 20.13 -2.95 16.72
N ASN A 200 19.02 -3.41 17.28
CA ASN A 200 18.37 -2.84 18.44
C ASN A 200 18.93 -3.52 19.70
N ALA A 201 19.26 -2.75 20.72
CA ALA A 201 19.75 -3.27 22.00
C ALA A 201 19.11 -2.52 23.17
N LYS A 202 18.74 -3.26 24.22
CA LYS A 202 18.24 -2.67 25.48
C LYS A 202 19.34 -2.62 26.52
N ILE A 203 19.96 -1.45 26.66
CA ILE A 203 21.10 -1.18 27.54
C ILE A 203 20.64 -0.22 28.64
N ASP A 204 20.86 -0.58 29.90
CA ASP A 204 20.43 0.22 31.07
C ASP A 204 18.92 0.59 31.06
N SER A 205 18.09 -0.32 30.54
CA SER A 205 16.64 -0.12 30.32
C SER A 205 16.25 0.84 29.19
N GLU A 206 17.22 1.42 28.48
CA GLU A 206 16.99 2.24 27.29
C GLU A 206 17.16 1.42 26.01
N SER A 207 16.21 1.59 25.07
CA SER A 207 16.35 1.05 23.72
C SER A 207 17.30 1.93 22.92
N LYS A 208 18.35 1.33 22.35
CA LYS A 208 19.37 1.98 21.54
C LYS A 208 19.55 1.25 20.23
N VAL A 209 19.73 2.00 19.14
CA VAL A 209 20.15 1.45 17.85
C VAL A 209 21.67 1.54 17.77
N LEU A 210 22.32 0.45 17.38
CA LEU A 210 23.77 0.35 17.30
C LEU A 210 24.22 -0.10 15.92
N VAL A 211 25.40 0.36 15.51
CA VAL A 211 26.16 -0.21 14.40
C VAL A 211 27.45 -0.81 14.92
N LEU A 212 27.72 -2.06 14.53
CA LEU A 212 28.98 -2.75 14.76
C LEU A 212 29.75 -2.83 13.44
N TRP A 213 31.02 -2.45 13.48
CA TRP A 213 31.95 -2.51 12.36
C TRP A 213 33.11 -3.45 12.66
N MET A 214 33.50 -4.26 11.68
CA MET A 214 34.63 -5.16 11.77
C MET A 214 35.44 -5.18 10.48
N ASN A 215 36.76 -5.16 10.61
CA ASN A 215 37.68 -5.34 9.49
C ASN A 215 37.79 -6.84 9.14
N SER A 216 36.99 -7.27 8.16
CA SER A 216 36.95 -8.64 7.67
C SER A 216 38.03 -8.94 6.62
N SER A 217 38.93 -7.99 6.32
CA SER A 217 40.13 -8.26 5.51
C SER A 217 41.16 -9.12 6.25
N LYS A 218 41.06 -9.23 7.58
CA LYS A 218 41.97 -10.02 8.41
C LYS A 218 41.77 -11.52 8.18
N HIS A 219 42.85 -12.30 8.21
CA HIS A 219 42.79 -13.73 7.89
C HIS A 219 42.24 -14.60 9.04
N LYS A 220 42.42 -14.18 10.30
CA LYS A 220 42.01 -14.95 11.49
C LYS A 220 40.77 -14.37 12.14
N LYS A 221 39.85 -15.22 12.59
CA LYS A 221 38.60 -14.83 13.28
C LYS A 221 38.88 -13.93 14.49
N LYS A 222 39.91 -14.25 15.28
CA LYS A 222 40.31 -13.45 16.45
C LYS A 222 40.73 -12.02 16.09
N GLU A 223 41.41 -11.84 14.97
CA GLU A 223 41.86 -10.51 14.52
C GLU A 223 40.69 -9.68 13.98
N ILE A 224 39.75 -10.33 13.28
CA ILE A 224 38.51 -9.69 12.82
C ILE A 224 37.74 -9.13 14.03
N PHE A 225 37.47 -9.94 15.06
CA PHE A 225 36.74 -9.44 16.23
C PHE A 225 37.51 -8.44 17.08
N LYS A 226 38.85 -8.53 17.15
CA LYS A 226 39.68 -7.48 17.80
C LYS A 226 39.59 -6.12 17.12
N SER A 227 39.21 -6.07 15.85
CA SER A 227 39.03 -4.83 15.10
C SER A 227 37.67 -4.17 15.34
N LEU A 228 36.81 -4.76 16.19
CA LEU A 228 35.47 -4.25 16.48
C LEU A 228 35.51 -2.75 16.81
N GLN A 229 34.74 -1.98 16.06
CA GLN A 229 34.35 -0.61 16.37
C GLN A 229 32.83 -0.56 16.45
N ALA A 230 32.30 0.36 17.24
CA ALA A 230 30.85 0.51 17.36
C ALA A 230 30.46 1.96 17.61
N ALA A 231 29.24 2.30 17.21
CA ALA A 231 28.63 3.60 17.50
C ALA A 231 27.13 3.44 17.75
N THR A 232 26.58 4.33 18.58
CA THR A 232 25.13 4.48 18.76
C THR A 232 24.57 5.32 17.61
N ILE A 233 23.44 4.92 17.04
CA ILE A 233 22.72 5.67 16.02
C ILE A 233 21.52 6.34 16.68
N GLN A 234 21.37 7.65 16.48
CA GLN A 234 20.25 8.41 17.02
C GLN A 234 19.30 8.86 15.90
N CYS A 235 18.01 8.62 16.08
CA CYS A 235 16.91 9.20 15.31
C CYS A 235 15.73 9.49 16.28
N CYS A 236 15.01 10.60 16.15
CA CYS A 236 15.23 11.78 15.33
C CYS A 236 15.01 13.02 16.22
N ASN A 237 15.52 14.19 15.83
CA ASN A 237 15.57 15.37 16.70
C ASN A 237 14.19 15.92 17.09
N ASP A 238 13.18 15.65 16.26
CA ASP A 238 11.79 16.05 16.48
C ASP A 238 11.08 15.14 17.48
N GLU A 239 11.23 13.82 17.34
CA GLU A 239 10.60 12.82 18.18
C GLU A 239 11.47 11.56 18.22
N ALA A 240 11.60 10.99 19.42
CA ALA A 240 12.42 9.83 19.68
C ALA A 240 11.85 8.58 18.98
N ARG A 241 12.65 7.99 18.07
CA ARG A 241 12.34 6.76 17.36
C ARG A 241 13.46 5.74 17.61
N PRO A 242 13.43 5.05 18.76
CA PRO A 242 14.58 4.29 19.27
C PRO A 242 14.70 2.86 18.70
N GLU A 243 13.86 2.49 17.72
CA GLU A 243 13.82 1.15 17.14
C GLU A 243 14.11 1.22 15.64
N LEU A 244 15.10 0.47 15.18
CA LEU A 244 15.39 0.27 13.76
C LEU A 244 14.53 -0.90 13.23
N VAL A 245 13.78 -0.64 12.16
CA VAL A 245 12.86 -1.60 11.54
C VAL A 245 13.49 -2.25 10.30
N ALA A 246 14.13 -1.44 9.47
CA ALA A 246 14.79 -1.86 8.24
C ALA A 246 15.92 -0.90 7.88
N SER A 247 16.83 -1.36 7.03
CA SER A 247 17.88 -0.50 6.50
C SER A 247 18.38 -0.91 5.13
N THR A 248 19.15 -0.02 4.51
CA THR A 248 19.83 -0.30 3.25
C THR A 248 21.11 0.53 3.13
N VAL A 249 22.13 -0.05 2.49
CA VAL A 249 23.33 0.68 2.11
C VAL A 249 23.11 1.35 0.76
N ILE A 250 23.48 2.62 0.65
CA ILE A 250 23.36 3.37 -0.60
C ILE A 250 24.73 3.34 -1.29
N PRO A 251 24.82 2.84 -2.54
CA PRO A 251 26.06 2.89 -3.29
C PRO A 251 26.60 4.33 -3.36
N SER A 252 27.85 4.57 -2.98
CA SER A 252 28.49 5.89 -3.04
C SER A 252 29.92 5.77 -3.53
N VAL A 253 30.40 6.78 -4.26
CA VAL A 253 31.78 6.88 -4.76
C VAL A 253 32.71 7.36 -3.64
N ASN A 254 32.23 8.32 -2.83
CA ASN A 254 32.95 8.91 -1.71
C ASN A 254 32.15 8.63 -0.42
N GLY A 255 32.73 7.90 0.53
CA GLY A 255 32.08 7.54 1.80
C GLY A 255 31.08 6.38 1.70
N ILE A 256 30.42 6.07 2.82
CA ILE A 256 29.42 5.01 2.91
C ILE A 256 28.15 5.64 3.47
N ILE A 257 27.19 5.90 2.58
CA ILE A 257 25.88 6.41 2.98
C ILE A 257 24.98 5.22 3.28
N TRP A 258 24.30 5.29 4.42
CA TRP A 258 23.36 4.28 4.87
C TRP A 258 22.02 4.93 5.22
N ALA A 259 20.94 4.22 4.97
CA ALA A 259 19.60 4.65 5.29
C ALA A 259 18.96 3.68 6.29
N GLY A 260 18.36 4.23 7.34
CA GLY A 260 17.62 3.47 8.34
C GLY A 260 16.17 3.93 8.45
N VAL A 261 15.25 2.98 8.58
CA VAL A 261 13.85 3.22 8.92
C VAL A 261 13.69 3.02 10.42
N PHE A 262 13.30 4.07 11.13
CA PHE A 262 13.15 4.07 12.58
C PHE A 262 11.67 4.20 12.97
N SER A 263 11.27 3.54 14.06
CA SER A 263 9.92 3.59 14.60
C SER A 263 9.87 4.21 15.99
N ALA A 264 8.83 4.99 16.23
CA ALA A 264 8.41 5.43 17.55
C ALA A 264 7.70 4.27 18.29
N GLN A 265 7.62 4.37 19.62
CA GLN A 265 6.87 3.42 20.44
C GLN A 265 5.35 3.57 20.27
N ASN A 266 4.87 4.80 20.02
CA ASN A 266 3.45 5.05 19.80
C ASN A 266 3.05 4.71 18.36
N GLN A 267 2.41 3.57 18.17
CA GLN A 267 1.98 3.10 16.84
C GLN A 267 0.71 3.80 16.31
N THR A 268 0.07 4.67 17.10
CA THR A 268 -1.14 5.39 16.66
C THR A 268 -0.86 6.66 15.86
N ASP A 269 0.39 7.12 15.85
CA ASP A 269 0.81 8.31 15.10
C ASP A 269 0.89 8.01 13.59
N PRO A 270 0.25 8.81 12.71
CA PRO A 270 0.37 8.68 11.25
C PRO A 270 1.80 8.90 10.71
N GLU A 271 2.72 9.43 11.51
CA GLU A 271 4.15 9.62 11.21
C GLU A 271 5.04 8.86 12.23
N ASN A 272 4.56 7.73 12.74
CA ASN A 272 5.29 6.90 13.70
C ASN A 272 6.64 6.37 13.18
N THR A 273 6.86 6.33 11.86
CA THR A 273 8.14 5.92 11.28
C THR A 273 8.83 7.04 10.52
N ALA A 274 10.17 7.07 10.58
CA ALA A 274 11.02 8.03 9.88
C ALA A 274 12.17 7.34 9.14
N LEU A 275 12.48 7.79 7.94
CA LEU A 275 13.61 7.37 7.12
C LEU A 275 14.70 8.42 7.20
N ALA A 276 15.88 8.02 7.65
CA ALA A 276 16.99 8.93 7.87
C ALA A 276 18.30 8.40 7.25
N LEU A 277 19.12 9.34 6.78
CA LEU A 277 20.41 9.10 6.12
C LEU A 277 21.57 9.34 7.08
N TYR A 278 22.62 8.52 6.99
CA TYR A 278 23.82 8.61 7.82
C TYR A 278 25.07 8.37 6.99
N ASP A 279 26.18 9.03 7.36
CA ASP A 279 27.52 8.64 6.92
C ASP A 279 28.12 7.68 7.94
N ILE A 280 28.27 6.41 7.55
CA ILE A 280 28.83 5.34 8.38
C ILE A 280 30.29 5.03 8.05
N SER A 281 30.95 5.86 7.24
CA SER A 281 32.39 5.72 6.97
C SER A 281 33.26 6.02 8.19
N THR A 282 32.72 6.71 9.19
CA THR A 282 33.45 7.19 10.37
C THR A 282 33.16 6.41 11.64
N VAL A 283 32.51 5.23 11.55
CA VAL A 283 32.22 4.37 12.71
C VAL A 283 33.51 4.09 13.48
N ARG A 284 33.66 4.72 14.64
CA ARG A 284 34.83 4.64 15.52
C ARG A 284 34.39 4.71 16.96
N GLY A 285 35.03 3.92 17.81
CA GLY A 285 34.76 3.89 19.23
C GLY A 285 34.21 2.56 19.70
N ARG A 286 33.58 2.61 20.88
CA ARG A 286 33.07 1.47 21.64
C ARG A 286 31.74 1.85 22.26
N VAL A 287 30.82 0.90 22.31
CA VAL A 287 29.50 1.08 22.93
C VAL A 287 29.39 0.21 24.17
N LYS A 288 28.60 0.66 25.14
CA LYS A 288 28.40 -0.09 26.38
C LYS A 288 27.77 -1.45 26.08
N GLY A 289 28.29 -2.50 26.72
CA GLY A 289 27.73 -3.83 26.68
C GLY A 289 28.01 -4.66 25.42
N PHE A 290 28.94 -4.25 24.55
CA PHE A 290 29.43 -5.07 23.44
C PHE A 290 30.96 -5.05 23.38
N CYS A 291 31.59 -6.22 23.28
CA CYS A 291 33.04 -6.33 23.18
C CYS A 291 33.47 -7.70 22.63
N ALA A 292 34.74 -7.80 22.21
CA ALA A 292 35.31 -9.09 21.81
C ALA A 292 35.57 -10.00 23.02
N ALA A 293 35.45 -11.31 22.82
CA ALA A 293 35.71 -12.30 23.86
C ALA A 293 37.11 -12.13 24.48
N GLY A 294 37.17 -12.09 25.81
CA GLY A 294 38.39 -11.90 26.59
C GLY A 294 38.76 -10.45 26.89
N GLU A 295 38.02 -9.46 26.36
CA GLU A 295 38.23 -8.05 26.68
C GLU A 295 37.52 -7.68 28.01
N ARG A 296 38.27 -7.10 28.97
CA ARG A 296 37.75 -6.67 30.28
C ARG A 296 38.26 -5.26 30.63
N PRO A 297 37.38 -4.31 31.03
CA PRO A 297 35.93 -4.44 31.17
C PRO A 297 35.17 -4.33 29.84
N CYS A 298 34.12 -5.14 29.68
CA CYS A 298 33.14 -5.01 28.61
C CYS A 298 32.16 -3.89 29.00
N GLY A 299 32.28 -2.70 28.41
CA GLY A 299 31.46 -1.55 28.84
C GLY A 299 32.15 -0.19 28.83
N SER A 300 33.38 -0.07 28.32
CA SER A 300 33.96 1.25 28.03
C SER A 300 33.19 1.90 26.87
N GLU A 301 32.45 2.96 27.14
CA GLU A 301 31.84 3.78 26.09
C GLU A 301 32.84 4.84 25.63
N SER A 302 33.07 4.91 24.31
CA SER A 302 33.97 5.89 23.71
C SER A 302 33.51 6.19 22.29
N GLY A 303 33.65 7.43 21.83
CA GLY A 303 33.12 7.85 20.53
C GLY A 303 31.84 8.68 20.67
N ARG A 304 31.33 9.18 19.53
CA ARG A 304 30.12 10.02 19.48
C ARG A 304 29.00 9.24 18.80
N ALA A 305 27.77 9.48 19.24
CA ALA A 305 26.59 8.96 18.56
C ALA A 305 26.50 9.55 17.14
N LEU A 306 26.15 8.71 16.17
CA LEU A 306 25.92 9.12 14.80
C LEU A 306 24.59 9.87 14.71
N GLN A 307 24.68 11.10 14.22
CA GLN A 307 23.53 11.95 13.91
C GLN A 307 23.13 11.76 12.44
N PRO A 308 21.84 11.90 12.11
CA PRO A 308 21.40 11.84 10.73
C PRO A 308 21.96 13.01 9.94
N LEU A 309 22.42 12.74 8.72
CA LEU A 309 22.69 13.76 7.69
C LEU A 309 21.39 14.49 7.32
N SER A 310 20.29 13.73 7.21
CA SER A 310 18.96 14.25 6.91
C SER A 310 17.89 13.21 7.29
N VAL A 311 16.73 13.69 7.76
CA VAL A 311 15.51 12.90 7.87
C VAL A 311 14.67 13.21 6.65
N VAL A 312 14.59 12.26 5.72
CA VAL A 312 14.13 12.52 4.35
C VAL A 312 12.66 12.18 4.13
N PHE A 313 12.07 11.36 5.00
CA PHE A 313 10.69 10.93 4.83
C PHE A 313 10.10 10.44 6.15
N LYS A 314 8.84 10.79 6.41
CA LYS A 314 8.06 10.26 7.54
C LYS A 314 6.74 9.73 7.01
N TYR A 315 6.35 8.57 7.52
CA TYR A 315 5.14 7.89 7.08
C TYR A 315 4.67 6.91 8.14
N SER A 316 3.45 6.38 7.98
CA SER A 316 2.94 5.38 8.89
C SER A 316 3.50 4.00 8.54
N SER A 317 4.01 3.29 9.56
CA SER A 317 4.36 1.87 9.48
C SER A 317 5.27 1.48 8.30
N MET A 318 6.34 2.25 8.03
CA MET A 318 7.37 1.80 7.10
C MET A 318 8.01 0.50 7.62
N SER A 319 8.16 -0.48 6.73
CA SER A 319 8.54 -1.86 7.05
C SER A 319 9.82 -2.30 6.37
N SER A 320 10.15 -1.74 5.21
CA SER A 320 11.33 -2.10 4.42
C SER A 320 11.86 -0.91 3.65
N VAL A 321 13.15 -0.95 3.31
CA VAL A 321 13.78 0.06 2.47
C VAL A 321 14.82 -0.56 1.54
N ALA A 322 14.88 -0.07 0.30
CA ALA A 322 15.94 -0.35 -0.67
C ALA A 322 16.31 0.94 -1.39
N ALA A 323 17.52 1.05 -1.91
CA ALA A 323 17.97 2.26 -2.58
C ALA A 323 18.89 1.97 -3.77
N VAL A 324 18.83 2.85 -4.77
CA VAL A 324 19.80 2.91 -5.87
C VAL A 324 20.32 4.34 -6.02
N ARG A 325 21.50 4.47 -6.59
CA ARG A 325 22.11 5.77 -6.91
C ARG A 325 22.25 5.94 -8.41
N LYS A 326 21.80 7.08 -8.94
CA LYS A 326 21.95 7.48 -10.34
C LYS A 326 22.61 8.85 -10.41
N GLY A 327 23.94 8.88 -10.54
CA GLY A 327 24.70 10.12 -10.46
C GLY A 327 24.67 10.72 -9.05
N SER A 328 24.23 11.98 -8.94
CA SER A 328 24.00 12.63 -7.63
C SER A 328 22.67 12.24 -6.99
N TRP A 329 21.71 11.73 -7.77
CA TRP A 329 20.39 11.36 -7.29
C TRP A 329 20.40 10.05 -6.51
N ILE A 330 19.65 10.02 -5.42
CA ILE A 330 19.33 8.81 -4.67
C ILE A 330 17.85 8.49 -4.90
N VAL A 331 17.57 7.25 -5.28
CA VAL A 331 16.19 6.77 -5.45
C VAL A 331 15.95 5.68 -4.41
N MET A 332 14.99 5.92 -3.52
CA MET A 332 14.61 5.04 -2.44
C MET A 332 13.29 4.36 -2.76
N PHE A 333 13.15 3.12 -2.29
CA PHE A 333 11.95 2.32 -2.35
C PHE A 333 11.61 1.88 -0.94
N ILE A 334 10.40 2.16 -0.51
CA ILE A 334 9.92 1.98 0.86
C ILE A 334 8.71 1.06 0.81
N GLY A 335 8.79 -0.09 1.48
CA GLY A 335 7.63 -0.95 1.70
C GLY A 335 6.95 -0.62 3.02
N THR A 336 5.63 -0.70 3.07
CA THR A 336 4.84 -0.34 4.26
C THR A 336 4.06 -1.52 4.84
N GLY A 337 3.69 -1.41 6.11
CA GLY A 337 2.88 -2.38 6.83
C GLY A 337 1.47 -2.55 6.27
N ASP A 338 0.96 -1.57 5.52
CA ASP A 338 -0.33 -1.64 4.82
C ASP A 338 -0.19 -2.08 3.34
N GLY A 339 1.00 -2.49 2.92
CA GLY A 339 1.27 -3.15 1.65
C GLY A 339 1.44 -2.22 0.46
N GLN A 340 2.02 -1.04 0.67
CA GLN A 340 2.41 -0.13 -0.40
C GLN A 340 3.92 -0.24 -0.67
N LEU A 341 4.30 -0.06 -1.93
CA LEU A 341 5.67 0.20 -2.35
C LEU A 341 5.77 1.64 -2.85
N ILE A 342 6.44 2.48 -2.08
CA ILE A 342 6.59 3.91 -2.32
C ILE A 342 7.98 4.15 -2.91
N LYS A 343 8.07 4.93 -3.98
CA LYS A 343 9.31 5.45 -4.56
C LYS A 343 9.51 6.89 -4.09
N LEU A 344 10.70 7.22 -3.60
CA LEU A 344 11.09 8.56 -3.18
C LEU A 344 12.42 8.92 -3.84
N ILE A 345 12.52 10.14 -4.34
CA ILE A 345 13.71 10.64 -5.03
C ILE A 345 14.33 11.73 -4.18
N LEU A 346 15.65 11.68 -4.00
CA LEU A 346 16.41 12.69 -3.28
C LEU A 346 17.43 13.34 -4.20
N ASP A 347 17.51 14.67 -4.16
CA ASP A 347 18.55 15.44 -4.84
C ASP A 347 19.93 15.32 -4.15
N GLU A 348 20.92 16.04 -4.67
CA GLU A 348 22.29 16.05 -4.13
C GLU A 348 22.36 16.52 -2.65
N LYS A 349 21.42 17.36 -2.21
CA LYS A 349 21.33 17.89 -0.85
C LYS A 349 20.46 17.02 0.07
N PHE A 350 20.03 15.86 -0.42
CA PHE A 350 19.07 14.97 0.25
C PHE A 350 17.69 15.60 0.45
N THR A 351 17.33 16.58 -0.38
CA THR A 351 15.98 17.15 -0.40
C THR A 351 15.05 16.11 -1.04
N PRO A 352 13.97 15.70 -0.35
CA PRO A 352 13.02 14.76 -0.92
C PRO A 352 12.14 15.42 -1.98
N GLY A 353 11.99 14.74 -3.10
CA GLY A 353 10.97 15.00 -4.10
C GLY A 353 9.65 14.33 -3.76
N CYS A 354 8.75 14.28 -4.74
CA CYS A 354 7.40 13.78 -4.55
C CYS A 354 7.35 12.25 -4.45
N PRO A 355 6.81 11.68 -3.35
CA PRO A 355 6.63 10.25 -3.24
C PRO A 355 5.68 9.73 -4.33
N THR A 356 5.97 8.55 -4.87
CA THR A 356 5.13 7.90 -5.89
C THR A 356 4.84 6.46 -5.46
N VAL A 357 3.57 6.06 -5.42
CA VAL A 357 3.21 4.66 -5.12
C VAL A 357 3.34 3.81 -6.39
N LEU A 358 4.30 2.89 -6.40
CA LEU A 358 4.53 1.95 -7.50
C LEU A 358 3.59 0.75 -7.43
N TYR A 359 3.23 0.34 -6.22
CA TYR A 359 2.34 -0.78 -5.96
C TYR A 359 1.55 -0.58 -4.67
N LYS A 360 0.32 -1.08 -4.63
CA LYS A 360 -0.50 -1.20 -3.42
C LYS A 360 -1.22 -2.55 -3.41
N SER A 361 -1.19 -3.23 -2.27
CA SER A 361 -1.95 -4.46 -2.07
C SER A 361 -3.45 -4.18 -2.00
N ALA A 362 -4.28 -5.16 -2.37
CA ALA A 362 -5.72 -5.04 -2.21
C ALA A 362 -6.16 -5.19 -0.74
N ASP A 363 -5.42 -5.93 0.09
CA ASP A 363 -5.87 -6.48 1.38
C ASP A 363 -4.84 -6.33 2.54
N GLU A 364 -4.32 -5.11 2.77
CA GLU A 364 -3.42 -4.73 3.90
C GLU A 364 -2.26 -5.70 4.19
N ARG A 365 -1.75 -6.40 3.17
CA ARG A 365 -0.60 -7.29 3.36
C ARG A 365 0.67 -6.46 3.50
N ALA A 366 1.28 -6.47 4.68
CA ALA A 366 2.58 -5.84 4.91
C ALA A 366 3.65 -6.32 3.93
N VAL A 367 4.49 -5.39 3.48
CA VAL A 367 5.71 -5.73 2.74
C VAL A 367 6.73 -6.31 3.73
N LEU A 368 7.39 -7.42 3.35
CA LEU A 368 8.44 -7.99 4.19
C LEU A 368 9.62 -7.00 4.33
N PRO A 369 10.36 -7.01 5.45
CA PRO A 369 11.46 -6.07 5.71
C PRO A 369 12.57 -6.02 4.66
N ARG A 370 12.73 -7.10 3.87
CA ARG A 370 13.74 -7.20 2.81
C ARG A 370 13.11 -7.09 1.43
N MET A 371 13.75 -6.30 0.58
CA MET A 371 13.44 -6.15 -0.84
C MET A 371 14.74 -6.25 -1.63
N HIS A 372 14.70 -6.91 -2.78
CA HIS A 372 15.89 -7.16 -3.58
C HIS A 372 15.66 -6.69 -5.01
N PHE A 373 16.61 -5.94 -5.57
CA PHE A 373 16.59 -5.63 -7.00
C PHE A 373 16.83 -6.89 -7.81
N ASP A 374 16.27 -6.92 -9.01
CA ASP A 374 16.65 -7.89 -10.01
C ASP A 374 18.10 -7.62 -10.47
N PRO A 375 19.02 -8.59 -10.30
CA PRO A 375 20.44 -8.40 -10.54
C PRO A 375 20.79 -8.30 -12.03
N VAL A 376 19.89 -8.74 -12.91
CA VAL A 376 20.06 -8.68 -14.38
C VAL A 376 19.29 -7.50 -14.94
N ASP A 377 18.07 -7.30 -14.48
CA ASP A 377 17.19 -6.22 -14.92
C ASP A 377 16.88 -5.26 -13.77
N PHE A 378 17.84 -4.39 -13.45
CA PHE A 378 17.77 -3.39 -12.38
C PHE A 378 16.57 -2.42 -12.44
N LYS A 379 15.70 -2.55 -13.45
CA LYS A 379 14.40 -1.87 -13.55
C LYS A 379 13.30 -2.55 -12.74
N HIS A 380 13.58 -3.69 -12.10
CA HIS A 380 12.64 -4.42 -11.27
C HIS A 380 13.15 -4.65 -9.85
N ILE A 381 12.20 -4.70 -8.91
CA ILE A 381 12.44 -5.05 -7.51
C ILE A 381 11.47 -6.16 -7.09
N TYR A 382 11.99 -7.14 -6.37
CA TYR A 382 11.18 -8.18 -5.75
C TYR A 382 10.70 -7.72 -4.38
N ILE A 383 9.39 -7.82 -4.16
CA ILE A 383 8.75 -7.61 -2.87
C ILE A 383 7.99 -8.87 -2.48
N ALA A 384 8.12 -9.28 -1.23
CA ALA A 384 7.30 -10.33 -0.66
C ALA A 384 6.20 -9.71 0.21
N LEU A 385 5.02 -10.30 0.10
CA LEU A 385 3.85 -10.10 0.92
C LEU A 385 3.48 -11.47 1.49
N LYS A 386 2.75 -11.51 2.60
CA LYS A 386 2.30 -12.74 3.30
C LYS A 386 2.47 -14.07 2.51
N LYS A 387 1.70 -14.29 1.44
CA LYS A 387 1.79 -15.50 0.57
C LYS A 387 2.18 -15.22 -0.87
N GLN A 388 2.61 -14.02 -1.20
CA GLN A 388 2.78 -13.58 -2.58
C GLN A 388 4.15 -12.93 -2.76
N LEU A 389 4.91 -13.41 -3.75
CA LEU A 389 6.12 -12.73 -4.21
C LEU A 389 5.81 -12.02 -5.52
N ARG A 390 6.28 -10.79 -5.67
CA ARG A 390 5.99 -9.95 -6.83
C ARG A 390 7.23 -9.25 -7.33
N ARG A 391 7.40 -9.21 -8.66
CA ARG A 391 8.44 -8.48 -9.39
C ARG A 391 7.83 -7.17 -9.88
N VAL A 392 8.15 -6.06 -9.20
CA VAL A 392 7.57 -4.73 -9.49
C VAL A 392 8.54 -3.90 -10.32
N SER A 393 8.05 -3.30 -11.40
CA SER A 393 8.83 -2.34 -12.18
C SER A 393 9.02 -1.02 -11.39
N VAL A 394 10.28 -0.65 -11.18
CA VAL A 394 10.69 0.59 -10.50
C VAL A 394 10.89 1.77 -11.46
N VAL A 395 10.74 1.52 -12.76
CA VAL A 395 10.91 2.51 -13.83
C VAL A 395 9.72 2.45 -14.80
N GLN A 396 8.94 3.54 -14.88
CA GLN A 396 7.71 3.58 -15.67
C GLN A 396 7.74 4.65 -16.78
N CYS A 397 8.91 4.87 -17.40
CA CYS A 397 9.13 5.95 -18.37
C CYS A 397 8.17 5.90 -19.57
N VAL A 398 7.79 4.68 -20.00
CA VAL A 398 6.90 4.46 -21.17
C VAL A 398 5.52 5.12 -21.00
N LYS A 399 5.12 5.45 -19.77
CA LYS A 399 3.88 6.20 -19.50
C LYS A 399 3.89 7.63 -20.07
N PHE A 400 5.07 8.20 -20.33
CA PHE A 400 5.21 9.59 -20.76
C PHE A 400 5.50 9.68 -22.26
N SER A 401 4.58 10.31 -22.99
CA SER A 401 4.62 10.38 -24.46
C SER A 401 5.26 11.65 -25.02
N SER A 402 5.56 12.64 -24.17
CA SER A 402 6.20 13.89 -24.57
C SER A 402 7.39 14.23 -23.66
N LEU A 403 8.31 15.07 -24.14
CA LEU A 403 9.43 15.56 -23.33
C LEU A 403 8.94 16.34 -22.10
N LYS A 404 7.86 17.14 -22.24
CA LYS A 404 7.25 17.88 -21.12
C LYS A 404 6.79 16.92 -20.02
N ASP A 405 6.05 15.87 -20.39
CA ASP A 405 5.53 14.89 -19.43
C ASP A 405 6.65 14.04 -18.82
N CYS A 406 7.60 13.58 -19.64
CA CYS A 406 8.73 12.76 -19.22
C CYS A 406 9.56 13.46 -18.15
N ARG A 407 9.80 14.76 -18.35
CA ARG A 407 10.51 15.59 -17.37
C ARG A 407 9.65 15.88 -16.15
N ALA A 408 8.36 16.18 -16.32
CA ALA A 408 7.44 16.49 -15.21
C ALA A 408 7.30 15.33 -14.20
N ALA A 409 7.63 14.11 -14.61
CA ALA A 409 7.72 12.95 -13.72
C ALA A 409 8.79 13.09 -12.62
N LEU A 410 9.78 13.97 -12.82
CA LEU A 410 10.92 14.19 -11.92
C LEU A 410 11.67 12.91 -11.53
N ASP A 411 11.68 11.90 -12.41
CA ASP A 411 12.29 10.60 -12.18
C ASP A 411 13.69 10.53 -12.83
N PRO A 412 14.80 10.49 -12.06
CA PRO A 412 16.16 10.47 -12.60
C PRO A 412 16.51 9.16 -13.33
N LEU A 413 15.66 8.13 -13.22
CA LEU A 413 15.79 6.90 -14.00
C LEU A 413 15.16 7.05 -15.40
N CYS A 414 14.41 8.12 -15.64
CA CYS A 414 13.75 8.44 -16.90
C CYS A 414 14.34 9.70 -17.55
N GLY A 415 14.40 9.67 -18.87
CA GLY A 415 14.79 10.83 -19.67
C GLY A 415 14.30 10.69 -21.09
N TRP A 416 14.20 11.82 -21.75
CA TRP A 416 13.78 11.92 -23.13
C TRP A 416 14.95 11.58 -24.06
N CYS A 417 14.77 10.54 -24.86
CA CYS A 417 15.73 10.18 -25.90
C CYS A 417 15.37 10.95 -27.18
N VAL A 418 16.10 12.03 -27.47
CA VAL A 418 15.70 13.07 -28.44
C VAL A 418 15.40 12.51 -29.82
N LYS A 419 16.31 11.73 -30.39
CA LYS A 419 16.17 11.16 -31.74
C LYS A 419 15.01 10.15 -31.86
N THR A 420 14.85 9.30 -30.85
CA THR A 420 13.76 8.29 -30.86
C THR A 420 12.43 8.83 -30.37
N GLN A 421 12.39 10.10 -29.93
CA GLN A 421 11.20 10.79 -29.43
C GLN A 421 10.41 9.97 -28.41
N ARG A 422 11.11 9.37 -27.44
CA ARG A 422 10.49 8.55 -26.39
C ARG A 422 11.14 8.78 -25.03
N CYS A 423 10.33 8.69 -23.98
CA CYS A 423 10.80 8.65 -22.60
C CYS A 423 11.31 7.25 -22.28
N SER A 424 12.57 7.13 -21.87
CA SER A 424 13.24 5.83 -21.65
C SER A 424 14.36 5.95 -20.61
N THR A 425 14.87 4.82 -20.16
CA THR A 425 16.10 4.78 -19.36
C THR A 425 17.30 5.15 -20.20
N GLN A 426 18.36 5.67 -19.59
CA GLN A 426 19.60 6.03 -20.29
C GLN A 426 20.16 4.87 -21.12
N ASP A 427 20.16 3.63 -20.60
CA ASP A 427 20.72 2.46 -21.30
C ASP A 427 19.92 2.03 -22.54
N GLU A 428 18.66 2.43 -22.63
CA GLU A 428 17.81 2.18 -23.80
C GLU A 428 17.99 3.24 -24.89
N CYS A 429 18.62 4.37 -24.57
CA CYS A 429 18.85 5.47 -25.49
C CYS A 429 20.22 5.32 -26.15
N SER A 430 20.27 4.68 -27.31
CA SER A 430 21.51 4.38 -28.02
C SER A 430 22.13 5.61 -28.71
N ASN A 431 23.40 5.93 -28.44
CA ASN A 431 24.26 6.93 -29.12
C ASN A 431 23.64 8.31 -29.43
N THR A 432 22.66 8.77 -28.65
CA THR A 432 22.02 10.08 -28.85
C THR A 432 21.89 10.83 -27.54
N SER A 433 21.65 12.14 -27.62
CA SER A 433 21.40 13.00 -26.47
C SER A 433 20.20 12.47 -25.67
N TRP A 434 20.48 11.95 -24.47
CA TRP A 434 19.47 11.61 -23.47
C TRP A 434 19.33 12.77 -22.50
N VAL A 435 18.14 13.37 -22.47
CA VAL A 435 17.82 14.60 -21.76
C VAL A 435 16.95 14.30 -20.54
N SER A 436 17.38 14.72 -19.35
CA SER A 436 16.73 14.41 -18.07
C SER A 436 16.62 15.64 -17.16
N ILE A 437 16.17 15.43 -15.93
CA ILE A 437 16.15 16.47 -14.89
C ILE A 437 17.58 16.90 -14.47
N PRO A 438 17.80 18.17 -14.10
CA PRO A 438 19.10 18.66 -13.62
C PRO A 438 19.43 18.17 -12.21
N LYS A 439 20.67 17.75 -11.97
CA LYS A 439 21.17 17.23 -10.67
C LYS A 439 20.75 17.98 -9.39
N ASN A 440 20.50 19.29 -9.46
CA ASN A 440 20.36 20.18 -8.31
C ASN A 440 18.97 20.84 -8.21
N SER A 441 17.96 20.31 -8.88
CA SER A 441 16.64 20.93 -8.89
C SER A 441 15.51 19.93 -9.02
N LEU A 442 14.59 19.98 -8.04
CA LEU A 442 13.27 19.35 -8.09
C LEU A 442 12.21 20.29 -8.66
N GLN A 443 12.61 21.36 -9.36
CA GLN A 443 11.69 22.35 -9.93
C GLN A 443 10.76 21.68 -10.95
N THR A 444 9.47 21.94 -10.85
CA THR A 444 8.43 21.36 -11.72
C THR A 444 8.22 22.15 -13.01
N GLN A 445 8.69 23.40 -13.08
CA GLN A 445 8.55 24.24 -14.27
C GLN A 445 9.66 23.98 -15.28
N LEU A 446 9.31 23.61 -16.51
CA LEU A 446 10.28 23.25 -17.55
C LEU A 446 11.01 24.47 -18.10
N LEU A 447 10.26 25.56 -18.32
CA LEU A 447 10.72 26.81 -18.90
C LEU A 447 10.51 27.93 -17.87
N SER A 448 11.59 28.52 -17.39
CA SER A 448 11.55 29.73 -16.57
C SER A 448 12.06 30.91 -17.41
N PHE A 449 11.45 32.07 -17.22
CA PHE A 449 11.86 33.28 -17.95
C PHE A 449 11.93 34.51 -17.04
N GLN A 450 12.85 35.41 -17.32
CA GLN A 450 13.01 36.66 -16.58
C GLN A 450 13.18 37.82 -17.52
N MET A 451 12.69 38.98 -17.10
CA MET A 451 12.82 40.21 -17.86
C MET A 451 13.70 41.21 -17.11
N GLU A 452 14.83 41.54 -17.72
CA GLU A 452 15.71 42.61 -17.29
C GLU A 452 15.54 43.81 -18.23
N GLN A 453 15.52 45.03 -17.67
CA GLN A 453 15.57 46.26 -18.44
C GLN A 453 16.90 46.95 -18.19
N ASN A 454 17.61 47.30 -19.27
CA ASN A 454 18.85 48.06 -19.18
C ASN A 454 18.62 49.58 -19.24
N SER A 455 19.67 50.36 -18.97
CA SER A 455 19.65 51.83 -19.00
C SER A 455 19.31 52.43 -20.37
N SER A 456 19.45 51.66 -21.45
CA SER A 456 19.11 52.07 -22.83
C SER A 456 17.66 51.73 -23.21
N ARG A 457 16.79 51.39 -22.26
CA ARG A 457 15.40 50.93 -22.48
C ARG A 457 15.28 49.68 -23.35
N LYS A 458 16.36 48.90 -23.45
CA LYS A 458 16.35 47.57 -24.05
C LYS A 458 15.89 46.58 -23.00
N ILE A 459 14.98 45.70 -23.38
CA ILE A 459 14.50 44.62 -22.53
C ILE A 459 15.18 43.33 -23.01
N THR A 460 15.76 42.60 -22.07
CA THR A 460 16.34 41.28 -22.31
C THR A 460 15.47 40.23 -21.64
N LEU A 461 14.94 39.32 -22.47
CA LEU A 461 14.24 38.12 -22.02
C LEU A 461 15.26 36.98 -21.88
N HIS A 462 15.51 36.57 -20.64
CA HIS A 462 16.30 35.37 -20.35
C HIS A 462 15.37 34.17 -20.27
N LEU A 463 15.66 33.12 -21.03
CA LEU A 463 14.92 31.86 -21.02
C LEU A 463 15.85 30.73 -20.61
N SER A 464 15.47 29.98 -19.58
CA SER A 464 16.24 28.83 -19.09
C SER A 464 15.36 27.59 -19.07
N LEU A 465 15.87 26.47 -19.58
CA LEU A 465 15.26 25.17 -19.40
C LEU A 465 15.86 24.46 -18.20
N SER A 466 15.00 23.86 -17.40
CA SER A 466 15.41 23.00 -16.29
C SER A 466 15.57 21.56 -16.80
N LEU A 467 16.66 21.35 -17.56
CA LEU A 467 17.08 20.09 -18.18
C LEU A 467 18.61 19.89 -18.09
N GLU A 468 19.03 18.63 -18.10
CA GLU A 468 20.43 18.21 -18.25
C GLU A 468 20.52 17.16 -19.37
N SER A 469 21.69 17.03 -20.01
CA SER A 469 21.90 16.11 -21.13
C SER A 469 23.23 15.36 -20.98
N THR A 470 23.26 14.12 -21.45
CA THR A 470 24.46 13.26 -21.51
C THR A 470 25.44 13.63 -22.62
N GLY A 471 25.05 14.56 -23.51
CA GLY A 471 25.89 15.19 -24.52
C GLY A 471 25.51 16.66 -24.72
N ASN A 472 26.04 17.31 -25.75
CA ASN A 472 25.72 18.68 -26.12
C ASN A 472 24.77 18.69 -27.32
N PRO A 473 23.44 18.60 -27.10
CA PRO A 473 22.47 18.60 -28.19
C PRO A 473 22.52 19.94 -28.91
N ILE A 474 22.26 19.92 -30.23
CA ILE A 474 22.06 21.15 -31.00
C ILE A 474 20.85 21.88 -30.40
N PHE A 475 21.03 23.17 -30.10
CA PHE A 475 20.06 23.93 -29.34
C PHE A 475 19.82 25.30 -29.95
N SER A 476 18.56 25.67 -30.14
CA SER A 476 18.18 26.99 -30.65
C SER A 476 16.85 27.46 -30.06
N CYS A 477 16.67 28.78 -30.03
CA CYS A 477 15.44 29.41 -29.57
C CYS A 477 14.93 30.40 -30.61
N SER A 478 13.61 30.50 -30.73
CA SER A 478 12.93 31.50 -31.56
C SER A 478 11.80 32.14 -30.75
N PHE A 479 11.73 33.46 -30.76
CA PHE A 479 10.71 34.22 -30.05
C PHE A 479 9.87 34.97 -31.08
N ILE A 480 8.62 34.56 -31.27
CA ILE A 480 7.77 35.07 -32.35
C ILE A 480 6.60 35.83 -31.73
N THR A 481 6.36 37.04 -32.22
CA THR A 481 5.13 37.80 -31.92
C THR A 481 4.33 38.01 -33.20
N GLY A 482 3.12 37.47 -33.25
CA GLY A 482 2.33 37.40 -34.48
C GLY A 482 3.07 36.63 -35.59
N SER A 483 3.70 37.37 -36.51
CA SER A 483 4.49 36.82 -37.62
C SER A 483 5.95 37.33 -37.65
N VAL A 484 6.39 38.08 -36.63
CA VAL A 484 7.69 38.76 -36.60
C VAL A 484 8.58 38.15 -35.52
N ASN A 485 9.86 37.98 -35.83
CA ASN A 485 10.87 37.58 -34.85
C ASN A 485 11.15 38.76 -33.92
N LEU A 486 11.01 38.54 -32.62
CA LEU A 486 11.12 39.60 -31.62
C LEU A 486 12.57 40.09 -31.42
N CYS A 487 13.54 39.20 -31.60
CA CYS A 487 14.93 39.45 -31.22
C CYS A 487 15.66 40.29 -32.28
N ASP A 488 16.47 41.25 -31.84
CA ASP A 488 17.17 42.21 -32.72
C ASP A 488 18.47 41.68 -33.35
N GLY A 489 18.85 40.42 -33.05
CA GLY A 489 20.00 39.74 -33.64
C GLY A 489 21.35 40.10 -33.03
N SER A 490 21.38 40.95 -31.99
CA SER A 490 22.60 41.28 -31.22
C SER A 490 22.84 40.36 -30.02
N ASP A 491 22.08 39.25 -29.95
CA ASP A 491 22.02 38.36 -28.81
C ASP A 491 23.17 37.33 -28.78
N PRO A 492 23.61 36.90 -27.58
CA PRO A 492 24.57 35.80 -27.46
C PRO A 492 24.02 34.49 -28.05
N THR A 493 24.91 33.67 -28.62
CA THR A 493 24.53 32.35 -29.17
C THR A 493 23.85 31.50 -28.10
N ALA A 494 22.71 30.91 -28.43
CA ALA A 494 22.01 29.97 -27.54
C ALA A 494 22.93 28.80 -27.16
N VAL A 495 23.03 28.52 -25.86
CA VAL A 495 23.83 27.41 -25.32
C VAL A 495 22.93 26.60 -24.41
N PHE A 496 22.72 25.32 -24.72
CA PHE A 496 21.86 24.46 -23.91
C PHE A 496 22.26 24.53 -22.41
N PRO A 497 21.34 24.81 -21.47
CA PRO A 497 19.88 24.94 -21.63
C PRO A 497 19.34 26.40 -21.62
N ASN A 498 20.17 27.40 -21.93
CA ASN A 498 19.84 28.83 -21.79
C ASN A 498 19.80 29.60 -23.13
N CYS A 499 18.85 30.51 -23.24
CA CYS A 499 18.67 31.42 -24.36
C CYS A 499 18.42 32.85 -23.87
N SER A 500 18.72 33.84 -24.71
CA SER A 500 18.43 35.24 -24.43
C SER A 500 17.92 35.91 -25.70
N CYS A 501 17.02 36.87 -25.54
CA CYS A 501 16.43 37.64 -26.64
C CYS A 501 16.23 39.08 -26.20
N SER A 502 16.89 40.03 -26.85
CA SER A 502 16.74 41.45 -26.55
C SER A 502 15.89 42.17 -27.59
N PHE A 503 15.06 43.11 -27.12
CA PHE A 503 14.16 43.93 -27.94
C PHE A 503 13.87 45.30 -27.29
N SER A 504 13.23 46.20 -28.04
CA SER A 504 12.89 47.56 -27.57
C SER A 504 11.63 47.57 -26.70
N ASP A 505 11.64 48.36 -25.61
CA ASP A 505 10.48 48.52 -24.72
C ASP A 505 9.23 49.10 -25.41
N GLN A 506 9.40 49.78 -26.55
CA GLN A 506 8.32 50.35 -27.35
C GLN A 506 7.32 49.30 -27.85
N LEU A 507 7.72 48.02 -27.92
CA LEU A 507 6.86 46.92 -28.34
C LEU A 507 5.90 46.46 -27.21
N LEU A 508 6.15 46.85 -25.96
CA LEU A 508 5.26 46.59 -24.81
C LEU A 508 4.22 47.71 -24.67
N TYR A 509 3.23 47.73 -25.57
CA TYR A 509 2.06 48.63 -25.45
C TYR A 509 1.20 48.28 -24.21
N THR A 510 0.31 49.18 -23.82
CA THR A 510 -0.53 49.13 -22.58
C THR A 510 -1.41 47.87 -22.42
N GLY A 511 -1.55 47.04 -23.46
CA GLY A 511 -2.29 45.77 -23.43
C GLY A 511 -1.46 44.50 -23.12
N GLY A 512 -0.13 44.60 -23.07
CA GLY A 512 0.78 43.44 -22.99
C GLY A 512 1.09 42.82 -24.36
N LEU A 513 2.23 42.15 -24.46
CA LEU A 513 2.76 41.52 -25.68
C LEU A 513 2.76 40.00 -25.54
N THR A 514 2.03 39.31 -26.41
CA THR A 514 2.06 37.85 -26.47
C THR A 514 3.21 37.36 -27.36
N VAL A 515 4.06 36.51 -26.80
CA VAL A 515 5.26 35.98 -27.45
C VAL A 515 5.22 34.46 -27.42
N SER A 516 5.28 33.84 -28.59
CA SER A 516 5.46 32.39 -28.72
C SER A 516 6.97 32.08 -28.65
N ALA A 517 7.43 31.60 -27.50
CA ALA A 517 8.78 31.11 -27.32
C ALA A 517 8.85 29.65 -27.75
N ALA A 518 9.63 29.36 -28.79
CA ALA A 518 9.91 27.99 -29.21
C ALA A 518 11.38 27.66 -29.00
N VAL A 519 11.62 26.55 -28.33
CA VAL A 519 12.93 25.95 -28.10
C VAL A 519 13.03 24.71 -28.96
N THR A 520 14.14 24.56 -29.68
CA THR A 520 14.42 23.37 -30.48
C THR A 520 15.66 22.67 -29.93
N ILE A 521 15.51 21.39 -29.58
CA ILE A 521 16.58 20.50 -29.12
C ILE A 521 16.75 19.42 -30.18
N GLU A 522 17.79 19.53 -31.00
CA GLU A 522 17.98 18.78 -32.25
C GLU A 522 16.72 18.88 -33.14
N ASP A 523 15.92 17.82 -33.26
CA ASP A 523 14.69 17.79 -34.05
C ASP A 523 13.42 18.00 -33.19
N GLN A 524 13.55 18.06 -31.87
CA GLN A 524 12.42 18.21 -30.94
C GLN A 524 12.12 19.68 -30.70
N LYS A 525 10.95 20.15 -31.14
CA LYS A 525 10.47 21.51 -30.91
C LYS A 525 9.48 21.58 -29.74
N ILE A 526 9.75 22.46 -28.79
CA ILE A 526 8.90 22.76 -27.63
C ILE A 526 8.46 24.21 -27.78
N THR A 527 7.15 24.46 -27.74
CA THR A 527 6.62 25.82 -27.81
C THR A 527 5.83 26.14 -26.55
N GLU A 528 5.97 27.38 -26.08
CA GLU A 528 5.20 27.98 -24.99
C GLU A 528 4.79 29.40 -25.37
N THR A 529 3.65 29.84 -24.84
CA THR A 529 3.17 31.21 -25.03
C THR A 529 3.39 32.02 -23.76
N LEU A 530 4.17 33.09 -23.89
CA LEU A 530 4.50 34.02 -22.81
C LEU A 530 3.69 35.30 -23.01
N THR A 531 3.20 35.89 -21.93
CA THR A 531 2.57 37.22 -21.96
C THR A 531 3.49 38.20 -21.25
N LEU A 532 4.19 39.01 -22.02
CA LEU A 532 5.13 40.00 -21.50
C LEU A 532 4.36 41.30 -21.24
N ARG A 533 4.59 41.92 -20.09
CA ARG A 533 4.02 43.23 -19.74
C ARG A 533 5.12 44.15 -19.26
N ASN A 534 4.94 45.45 -19.44
CA ASN A 534 5.84 46.41 -18.83
C ASN A 534 5.66 46.33 -17.31
N CYS A 535 6.70 45.89 -16.58
CA CYS A 535 6.63 45.69 -15.13
C CYS A 535 6.16 46.96 -14.42
N SER A 536 6.64 48.13 -14.87
CA SER A 536 6.33 49.43 -14.29
C SER A 536 4.90 49.91 -14.55
N SER A 537 4.17 49.32 -15.51
CA SER A 537 2.77 49.69 -15.81
C SER A 537 1.74 48.83 -15.07
N ILE A 538 2.17 47.84 -14.28
CA ILE A 538 1.29 47.00 -13.47
C ILE A 538 0.92 47.77 -12.20
N THR A 539 0.07 48.79 -12.36
CA THR A 539 -0.46 49.64 -11.28
C THR A 539 -1.98 49.75 -11.42
N ASP A 540 -2.73 49.56 -10.33
CA ASP A 540 -4.13 49.98 -10.23
C ASP A 540 -4.19 51.26 -9.39
N ASN A 541 -5.09 52.19 -9.70
CA ASN A 541 -5.20 53.50 -9.02
C ASN A 541 -5.78 53.41 -7.59
N SER A 542 -5.73 52.23 -6.97
CA SER A 542 -6.19 51.94 -5.62
C SER A 542 -5.10 52.23 -4.59
N PRO A 543 -5.42 52.84 -3.43
CA PRO A 543 -4.45 53.15 -2.38
C PRO A 543 -3.85 51.91 -1.68
N ASN A 544 -4.38 50.71 -1.93
CA ASN A 544 -3.85 49.44 -1.40
C ASN A 544 -3.50 48.50 -2.57
N ALA A 545 -2.31 47.89 -2.52
CA ALA A 545 -1.93 46.87 -3.50
C ALA A 545 -2.84 45.63 -3.38
N SER A 546 -3.30 45.11 -4.51
CA SER A 546 -4.22 43.96 -4.55
C SER A 546 -3.46 42.66 -4.80
N TYR A 547 -4.01 41.54 -4.30
CA TYR A 547 -3.52 40.19 -4.61
C TYR A 547 -3.38 39.97 -6.13
N THR A 548 -4.33 40.49 -6.91
CA THR A 548 -4.33 40.41 -8.38
C THR A 548 -3.14 41.12 -9.04
N GLN A 549 -2.70 42.27 -8.52
CA GLN A 549 -1.51 42.97 -9.04
C GLN A 549 -0.23 42.17 -8.81
N CYS A 550 -0.10 41.59 -7.63
CA CYS A 550 1.06 40.78 -7.28
C CYS A 550 1.16 39.54 -8.18
N VAL A 551 0.04 38.83 -8.37
CA VAL A 551 -0.05 37.68 -9.30
C VAL A 551 0.33 38.09 -10.72
N GLN A 552 -0.19 39.22 -11.21
CA GLN A 552 0.11 39.76 -12.54
C GLN A 552 1.58 40.14 -12.72
N CYS A 553 2.22 40.70 -11.68
CA CYS A 553 3.63 41.04 -11.72
C CYS A 553 4.52 39.81 -11.87
N ILE A 554 4.35 38.83 -10.99
CA ILE A 554 5.17 37.62 -10.96
C ILE A 554 4.96 36.77 -12.23
N SER A 555 3.71 36.63 -12.70
CA SER A 555 3.41 35.92 -13.95
C SER A 555 3.98 36.59 -15.20
N SER A 556 4.30 37.89 -15.13
CA SER A 556 4.97 38.62 -16.22
C SER A 556 6.50 38.44 -16.21
N GLY A 557 7.08 37.72 -15.24
CA GLY A 557 8.54 37.54 -15.12
C GLY A 557 9.26 38.73 -14.46
N CYS A 558 8.52 39.58 -13.76
CA CYS A 558 8.98 40.74 -13.01
C CYS A 558 9.20 40.39 -11.52
N GLN A 559 9.77 41.32 -10.74
CA GLN A 559 9.93 41.18 -9.30
C GLN A 559 8.87 41.98 -8.54
N TRP A 560 8.23 41.35 -7.55
CA TRP A 560 7.34 42.05 -6.61
C TRP A 560 8.11 42.48 -5.37
N SER A 561 8.21 43.78 -5.12
CA SER A 561 8.91 44.33 -3.95
C SER A 561 8.21 45.58 -3.41
N SER A 562 8.14 45.75 -2.09
CA SER A 562 7.55 46.94 -1.45
C SER A 562 6.14 47.30 -1.96
N GLN A 563 5.31 46.29 -2.23
CA GLN A 563 3.95 46.43 -2.78
C GLN A 563 3.91 47.08 -4.20
N ARG A 564 5.00 46.97 -4.95
CA ARG A 564 5.12 47.43 -6.36
C ARG A 564 5.75 46.34 -7.22
N CYS A 565 5.51 46.47 -8.53
CA CYS A 565 6.12 45.61 -9.54
C CYS A 565 7.30 46.31 -10.21
N ASP A 566 8.49 45.72 -10.12
CA ASP A 566 9.74 46.25 -10.67
C ASP A 566 10.46 45.23 -11.57
N TRP A 567 11.41 45.72 -12.38
CA TRP A 567 12.26 44.88 -13.22
C TRP A 567 13.29 44.10 -12.39
N THR A 568 13.74 42.94 -12.87
CA THR A 568 14.76 42.15 -12.17
C THR A 568 16.16 42.73 -12.36
N HIS A 569 17.01 42.68 -11.33
CA HIS A 569 18.42 43.10 -11.39
C HIS A 569 19.38 41.96 -11.81
N GLY A 570 19.03 41.26 -12.90
CA GLY A 570 19.79 40.15 -13.47
C GLY A 570 19.14 38.76 -13.27
N PRO A 571 19.81 37.67 -13.70
CA PRO A 571 19.28 36.31 -13.61
C PRO A 571 19.24 35.82 -12.16
N GLY A 572 18.04 35.65 -11.61
CA GLY A 572 17.80 35.15 -10.24
C GLY A 572 16.78 34.01 -10.20
N PRO A 573 16.49 33.41 -9.04
CA PRO A 573 15.39 32.45 -8.91
C PRO A 573 14.02 33.16 -9.03
N GLN A 574 13.07 32.58 -9.78
CA GLN A 574 11.69 33.05 -9.82
C GLN A 574 11.01 32.77 -8.46
N LEU A 575 10.30 33.77 -7.92
CA LEU A 575 9.48 33.64 -6.71
C LEU A 575 8.13 32.99 -7.05
N LEU A 576 7.66 32.09 -6.19
CA LEU A 576 6.30 31.54 -6.29
C LEU A 576 5.28 32.64 -5.93
N ILE A 577 4.18 32.69 -6.68
CA ILE A 577 3.10 33.66 -6.49
C ILE A 577 2.55 33.59 -5.05
N GLU A 578 2.47 32.40 -4.48
CA GLU A 578 1.98 32.15 -3.11
C GLU A 578 2.86 32.80 -2.04
N ASP A 579 4.18 32.83 -2.26
CA ASP A 579 5.13 33.44 -1.33
C ASP A 579 5.13 34.97 -1.47
N ALA A 580 5.02 35.48 -2.71
CA ALA A 580 5.09 36.91 -2.99
C ALA A 580 3.82 37.68 -2.60
N CYS A 581 2.63 37.04 -2.63
CA CYS A 581 1.33 37.74 -2.58
C CYS A 581 0.51 37.48 -1.30
N LYS A 582 1.10 36.87 -0.27
CA LYS A 582 0.42 36.24 0.88
C LYS A 582 -0.46 37.17 1.74
N ASP A 583 -0.15 38.45 1.86
CA ASP A 583 -0.73 39.34 2.89
C ASP A 583 -1.95 40.18 2.46
N LEU A 584 -2.48 39.99 1.23
CA LEU A 584 -3.39 40.94 0.58
C LEU A 584 -4.90 40.55 0.60
N LEU A 585 -5.33 39.56 1.39
CA LEU A 585 -6.73 39.05 1.38
C LEU A 585 -7.43 39.14 2.75
N LYS A 586 -8.58 39.85 2.82
CA LYS A 586 -9.49 39.89 3.97
C LYS A 586 -10.91 39.44 3.55
N VAL A 587 -11.24 38.17 3.83
CA VAL A 587 -12.60 37.58 3.69
C VAL A 587 -12.89 36.72 4.92
N SER A 588 -14.15 36.66 5.36
CA SER A 588 -14.63 35.75 6.41
C SER A 588 -14.47 34.29 5.98
N LYS A 589 -13.69 33.52 6.76
CA LYS A 589 -13.20 32.20 6.35
C LYS A 589 -14.25 31.09 6.61
N PRO A 590 -14.44 30.14 5.67
CA PRO A 590 -15.16 28.90 5.91
C PRO A 590 -14.50 28.03 6.99
N GLU A 591 -15.31 27.26 7.72
CA GLU A 591 -14.85 26.33 8.77
C GLU A 591 -15.46 24.93 8.58
N ILE A 592 -14.66 23.88 8.75
CA ILE A 592 -15.10 22.48 8.68
C ILE A 592 -15.29 21.96 10.11
N LEU A 593 -16.48 21.42 10.42
CA LEU A 593 -16.80 20.83 11.72
C LEU A 593 -16.73 19.30 11.69
N SER A 594 -17.27 18.65 10.64
CA SER A 594 -17.20 17.19 10.50
C SER A 594 -17.33 16.72 9.06
N LEU A 595 -16.84 15.50 8.80
CA LEU A 595 -16.91 14.80 7.52
C LEU A 595 -17.25 13.33 7.77
N GLU A 596 -18.37 12.85 7.22
CA GLU A 596 -18.84 11.47 7.44
C GLU A 596 -19.20 10.75 6.13
N PRO A 597 -18.64 9.54 5.87
CA PRO A 597 -17.60 8.86 6.65
C PRO A 597 -16.21 9.45 6.39
N ASN A 598 -15.35 9.45 7.41
CA ASN A 598 -13.94 9.87 7.29
C ASN A 598 -12.96 8.70 7.05
N LYS A 599 -13.40 7.44 7.15
CA LYS A 599 -12.64 6.26 6.75
C LYS A 599 -13.31 5.61 5.54
N VAL A 600 -12.54 5.38 4.48
CA VAL A 600 -13.03 4.84 3.21
C VAL A 600 -12.04 3.85 2.63
N SER A 601 -12.47 3.06 1.65
CA SER A 601 -11.55 2.27 0.83
C SER A 601 -10.80 3.19 -0.15
N PHE A 602 -9.61 2.77 -0.63
CA PHE A 602 -8.90 3.41 -1.74
C PHE A 602 -9.73 3.53 -3.04
N HIS A 603 -10.87 2.84 -3.13
CA HIS A 603 -11.85 3.00 -4.21
C HIS A 603 -12.69 4.29 -4.09
N GLY A 604 -12.55 5.03 -2.99
CA GLY A 604 -13.31 6.25 -2.72
C GLY A 604 -14.69 5.97 -2.10
N ARG A 605 -15.52 7.00 -2.05
CA ARG A 605 -16.89 6.94 -1.50
C ARG A 605 -17.77 7.98 -2.16
N ASN A 606 -18.97 7.55 -2.55
CA ASN A 606 -19.95 8.46 -3.13
C ASN A 606 -20.81 9.16 -2.07
N ASN A 607 -21.22 10.40 -2.34
CA ASN A 607 -22.24 11.13 -1.59
C ASN A 607 -21.90 11.35 -0.10
N VAL A 608 -20.69 11.85 0.16
CA VAL A 608 -20.18 12.14 1.50
C VAL A 608 -20.72 13.48 1.99
N LEU A 609 -21.06 13.55 3.28
CA LEU A 609 -21.58 14.75 3.91
C LEU A 609 -20.49 15.46 4.71
N LEU A 610 -20.28 16.75 4.42
CA LEU A 610 -19.44 17.65 5.20
C LEU A 610 -20.34 18.68 5.91
N ARG A 611 -20.11 18.88 7.21
CA ARG A 611 -20.79 19.90 8.03
C ARG A 611 -19.81 20.98 8.46
N GLY A 612 -20.23 22.23 8.49
CA GLY A 612 -19.36 23.38 8.71
C GLY A 612 -20.09 24.68 8.98
N ARG A 613 -19.40 25.80 8.73
CA ARG A 613 -19.93 27.18 8.80
C ARG A 613 -19.43 28.00 7.62
N ASN A 614 -20.24 28.95 7.16
CA ASN A 614 -19.96 29.84 6.04
C ASN A 614 -19.59 29.07 4.75
N LEU A 615 -20.26 27.92 4.54
CA LEU A 615 -19.97 27.02 3.42
C LEU A 615 -20.61 27.46 2.10
N GLU A 616 -21.47 28.48 2.10
CA GLU A 616 -22.19 28.96 0.92
C GLU A 616 -21.27 29.47 -0.21
N SER A 617 -20.07 29.92 0.16
CA SER A 617 -19.05 30.44 -0.76
C SER A 617 -18.15 29.34 -1.35
N VAL A 618 -18.24 28.09 -0.89
CA VAL A 618 -17.37 27.00 -1.32
C VAL A 618 -17.68 26.60 -2.77
N THR A 619 -16.62 26.45 -3.57
CA THR A 619 -16.68 26.06 -4.99
C THR A 619 -16.16 24.64 -5.22
N LYS A 620 -15.15 24.20 -4.47
CA LYS A 620 -14.49 22.90 -4.65
C LYS A 620 -14.02 22.33 -3.31
N ILE A 621 -13.72 21.03 -3.29
CA ILE A 621 -12.97 20.37 -2.22
C ILE A 621 -11.56 20.12 -2.70
N HIS A 622 -10.59 20.47 -1.88
CA HIS A 622 -9.19 20.18 -2.12
C HIS A 622 -8.76 19.05 -1.19
N ILE A 623 -8.23 17.99 -1.79
CA ILE A 623 -7.70 16.81 -1.10
C ILE A 623 -6.22 16.73 -1.40
N GLN A 624 -5.41 16.66 -0.34
CA GLN A 624 -3.97 16.50 -0.43
C GLN A 624 -3.53 15.36 0.48
N GLY A 625 -3.09 14.25 -0.12
CA GLY A 625 -2.50 13.15 0.64
C GLY A 625 -1.10 13.49 1.14
N ASN A 626 -0.66 12.80 2.20
CA ASN A 626 0.72 12.91 2.70
C ASN A 626 1.78 12.55 1.65
N LEU A 627 1.39 11.78 0.61
CA LEU A 627 2.23 11.41 -0.53
C LEU A 627 2.01 12.32 -1.75
N ASP A 628 1.00 13.19 -1.74
CA ASP A 628 0.65 14.03 -2.88
C ASP A 628 1.31 15.42 -2.75
N CYS A 629 2.27 15.72 -3.62
CA CYS A 629 2.83 17.07 -3.70
C CYS A 629 1.88 18.09 -4.31
N ILE A 630 1.04 17.66 -5.26
CA ILE A 630 0.10 18.53 -5.94
C ILE A 630 -1.29 18.16 -5.43
N PRO A 631 -1.99 19.12 -4.83
CA PRO A 631 -3.34 18.87 -4.36
C PRO A 631 -4.31 18.67 -5.51
N LYS A 632 -5.36 17.89 -5.26
CA LYS A 632 -6.39 17.58 -6.26
C LYS A 632 -7.71 18.21 -5.84
N GLU A 633 -8.35 18.89 -6.78
CA GLU A 633 -9.61 19.57 -6.55
C GLU A 633 -10.78 18.79 -7.14
N TYR A 634 -11.90 18.78 -6.40
CA TYR A 634 -13.11 18.03 -6.75
C TYR A 634 -14.34 18.91 -6.60
N PRO A 635 -15.35 18.74 -7.48
CA PRO A 635 -16.57 19.54 -7.41
C PRO A 635 -17.42 19.17 -6.19
N VAL A 636 -18.09 20.18 -5.63
CA VAL A 636 -19.18 19.99 -4.65
C VAL A 636 -20.53 19.97 -5.36
N PHE A 637 -21.46 19.18 -4.85
CA PHE A 637 -22.86 19.18 -5.26
C PHE A 637 -23.72 19.29 -3.99
N ASP A 638 -24.86 19.99 -4.07
CA ASP A 638 -25.73 20.32 -2.93
C ASP A 638 -25.00 21.07 -1.80
N ARG A 639 -25.14 22.41 -1.77
CA ARG A 639 -24.50 23.28 -0.77
C ARG A 639 -25.51 24.16 -0.02
N SER A 640 -25.26 24.35 1.27
CA SER A 640 -25.92 25.31 2.16
C SER A 640 -24.86 26.07 2.96
N SER A 641 -25.27 26.94 3.89
CA SER A 641 -24.33 27.66 4.77
C SER A 641 -23.64 26.76 5.81
N ASP A 642 -24.23 25.60 6.10
CA ASP A 642 -23.83 24.68 7.16
C ASP A 642 -23.47 23.26 6.66
N THR A 643 -23.83 22.89 5.43
CA THR A 643 -23.56 21.57 4.86
C THR A 643 -23.18 21.62 3.38
N LEU A 644 -22.39 20.65 2.94
CA LEU A 644 -22.17 20.37 1.52
C LEU A 644 -22.01 18.87 1.26
N ARG A 645 -22.24 18.44 0.02
CA ARG A 645 -21.95 17.06 -0.43
C ARG A 645 -20.90 17.03 -1.53
N PHE A 646 -20.13 15.96 -1.56
CA PHE A 646 -19.14 15.70 -2.61
C PHE A 646 -18.84 14.20 -2.73
N HIS A 647 -18.09 13.82 -3.75
CA HIS A 647 -17.57 12.45 -3.91
C HIS A 647 -16.13 12.39 -3.43
N ILE A 648 -15.81 11.43 -2.56
CA ILE A 648 -14.42 11.07 -2.29
C ILE A 648 -13.94 10.22 -3.48
N PRO A 649 -12.92 10.68 -4.23
CA PRO A 649 -12.43 10.00 -5.43
C PRO A 649 -11.69 8.70 -5.07
N PRO A 650 -11.50 7.78 -6.04
CA PRO A 650 -10.51 6.72 -5.89
C PRO A 650 -9.11 7.30 -5.68
N SER A 651 -8.35 6.74 -4.76
CA SER A 651 -6.98 7.14 -4.48
C SER A 651 -5.99 6.10 -5.02
N GLY A 652 -4.90 6.59 -5.61
CA GLY A 652 -3.71 5.80 -5.95
C GLY A 652 -2.97 5.28 -4.71
N THR A 653 -3.21 5.87 -3.54
CA THR A 653 -2.48 5.66 -2.29
C THR A 653 -3.41 5.26 -1.14
N LYS A 654 -2.86 4.66 -0.10
CA LYS A 654 -3.53 4.45 1.18
C LYS A 654 -2.98 5.42 2.23
N GLY A 655 -3.64 5.45 3.39
CA GLY A 655 -3.27 6.29 4.52
C GLY A 655 -4.09 7.57 4.58
N THR A 656 -3.59 8.49 5.40
CA THR A 656 -4.30 9.70 5.81
C THR A 656 -4.07 10.83 4.80
N VAL A 657 -5.14 11.54 4.45
CA VAL A 657 -5.11 12.72 3.58
C VAL A 657 -5.81 13.90 4.25
N LYS A 658 -5.31 15.10 3.98
CA LYS A 658 -5.89 16.35 4.46
C LYS A 658 -6.92 16.85 3.46
N VAL A 659 -8.00 17.43 3.98
CA VAL A 659 -9.12 17.95 3.21
C VAL A 659 -9.41 19.37 3.67
N CYS A 660 -9.57 20.26 2.71
CA CYS A 660 -10.06 21.60 2.93
C CYS A 660 -11.08 22.00 1.87
N VAL A 661 -11.86 23.04 2.17
CA VAL A 661 -12.81 23.63 1.24
C VAL A 661 -12.16 24.79 0.50
N VAL A 662 -12.42 24.91 -0.80
CA VAL A 662 -11.87 25.97 -1.65
C VAL A 662 -12.94 26.99 -1.97
N THR A 663 -12.61 28.27 -1.83
CA THR A 663 -13.46 29.42 -2.17
C THR A 663 -13.10 29.98 -3.55
N PRO A 664 -13.86 30.95 -4.12
CA PRO A 664 -13.62 31.46 -5.47
C PRO A 664 -12.28 32.18 -5.66
N ASP A 665 -11.57 32.47 -4.57
CA ASP A 665 -10.19 32.98 -4.55
C ASP A 665 -9.13 31.87 -4.56
N ASP A 666 -9.53 30.63 -4.85
CA ASP A 666 -8.71 29.41 -4.88
C ASP A 666 -7.95 29.12 -3.57
N ARG A 667 -8.44 29.65 -2.44
CA ARG A 667 -7.85 29.40 -1.12
C ARG A 667 -8.47 28.22 -0.41
N CYS A 668 -7.61 27.42 0.21
CA CYS A 668 -7.93 26.28 1.05
C CYS A 668 -8.27 26.72 2.48
N HIS A 669 -9.47 26.37 2.96
CA HIS A 669 -10.01 26.74 4.26
C HIS A 669 -10.49 25.51 5.06
N GLY A 670 -10.32 25.57 6.38
CA GLY A 670 -10.59 24.44 7.27
C GLY A 670 -9.57 23.31 7.13
N ASN A 671 -9.67 22.31 8.00
CA ASN A 671 -8.85 21.12 7.96
C ASN A 671 -9.66 19.93 8.46
N SER A 672 -9.80 18.91 7.62
CA SER A 672 -10.38 17.62 7.97
C SER A 672 -9.50 16.50 7.42
N ILE A 673 -9.75 15.28 7.88
CA ILE A 673 -8.93 14.12 7.56
C ILE A 673 -9.81 13.04 6.96
N ILE A 674 -9.37 12.47 5.84
CA ILE A 674 -9.89 11.21 5.31
C ILE A 674 -8.79 10.15 5.42
N THR A 675 -9.15 8.94 5.84
CA THR A 675 -8.25 7.78 5.84
C THR A 675 -8.67 6.81 4.73
N TYR A 676 -7.82 6.67 3.72
CA TYR A 676 -7.94 5.62 2.70
C TYR A 676 -7.36 4.31 3.22
N SER A 677 -8.17 3.27 3.20
CA SER A 677 -7.84 1.91 3.64
C SER A 677 -7.96 0.93 2.48
N SER A 678 -7.66 -0.34 2.74
CA SER A 678 -7.82 -1.38 1.72
C SER A 678 -9.28 -1.58 1.30
N GLN A 679 -9.50 -2.26 0.18
CA GLN A 679 -10.85 -2.70 -0.18
C GLN A 679 -11.36 -3.71 0.88
N PRO A 680 -12.68 -3.80 1.09
CA PRO A 680 -13.23 -4.82 1.99
C PRO A 680 -12.88 -6.22 1.49
N SER A 681 -12.65 -7.13 2.42
CA SER A 681 -12.51 -8.56 2.13
C SER A 681 -13.75 -9.29 2.60
N CYS A 682 -14.23 -10.27 1.85
CA CYS A 682 -15.36 -11.12 2.24
C CYS A 682 -14.84 -12.53 2.52
N THR A 683 -14.86 -12.95 3.79
CA THR A 683 -14.38 -14.27 4.22
C THR A 683 -15.50 -15.30 4.29
N GLY A 684 -16.75 -14.86 4.35
CA GLY A 684 -17.91 -15.76 4.38
C GLY A 684 -19.21 -15.04 4.70
N ILE A 685 -20.30 -15.79 4.67
CA ILE A 685 -21.63 -15.28 5.04
C ILE A 685 -22.33 -16.20 6.04
N GLN A 686 -23.02 -15.58 7.00
CA GLN A 686 -23.71 -16.30 8.04
C GLN A 686 -25.13 -15.74 8.25
N PRO A 687 -26.17 -16.56 8.12
CA PRO A 687 -26.18 -17.95 7.65
C PRO A 687 -26.05 -18.05 6.10
N GLY A 688 -25.41 -19.11 5.61
CA GLY A 688 -25.30 -19.41 4.16
C GLY A 688 -26.57 -19.93 3.49
N VAL A 689 -27.73 -19.88 4.15
CA VAL A 689 -29.02 -20.32 3.62
C VAL A 689 -30.15 -19.40 4.05
N SER A 690 -31.16 -19.21 3.21
CA SER A 690 -32.40 -18.48 3.53
C SER A 690 -33.64 -19.25 3.09
N TRP A 691 -34.83 -18.84 3.55
CA TRP A 691 -36.11 -19.38 3.09
C TRP A 691 -36.69 -18.54 1.94
N ARG A 692 -37.52 -19.14 1.07
CA ARG A 692 -38.01 -18.53 -0.19
C ARG A 692 -38.68 -17.17 -0.01
N ARG A 693 -39.45 -16.99 1.07
CA ARG A 693 -40.06 -15.68 1.37
C ARG A 693 -39.07 -14.54 1.61
N GLY A 694 -37.79 -14.83 1.85
CA GLY A 694 -36.80 -13.83 2.22
C GLY A 694 -37.07 -13.20 3.58
N GLY A 695 -36.42 -12.08 3.88
CA GLY A 695 -36.50 -11.36 5.16
C GLY A 695 -35.51 -11.86 6.22
N ARG A 696 -34.82 -12.98 5.99
CA ARG A 696 -33.74 -13.47 6.86
C ARG A 696 -32.58 -12.47 6.87
N LYS A 697 -32.08 -12.15 8.07
CA LYS A 697 -30.91 -11.30 8.27
C LYS A 697 -29.64 -12.10 7.94
N ILE A 698 -28.90 -11.67 6.94
CA ILE A 698 -27.65 -12.30 6.50
C ILE A 698 -26.48 -11.40 6.89
N HIS A 699 -25.56 -11.93 7.68
CA HIS A 699 -24.32 -11.28 8.08
C HIS A 699 -23.22 -11.56 7.06
N VAL A 700 -22.45 -10.53 6.72
CA VAL A 700 -21.30 -10.61 5.83
C VAL A 700 -20.04 -10.50 6.68
N GLN A 701 -19.21 -11.53 6.65
CA GLN A 701 -17.99 -11.63 7.44
C GLN A 701 -16.77 -11.20 6.63
N GLY A 702 -15.85 -10.48 7.27
CA GLY A 702 -14.54 -10.15 6.72
C GLY A 702 -14.00 -8.83 7.29
N SER A 703 -13.19 -8.11 6.52
CA SER A 703 -12.49 -6.89 6.98
C SER A 703 -12.86 -5.64 6.19
N ASN A 704 -12.62 -4.46 6.78
CA ASN A 704 -12.90 -3.13 6.19
C ASN A 704 -14.36 -2.95 5.72
N MET A 705 -15.28 -3.63 6.41
CA MET A 705 -16.69 -3.71 6.06
C MET A 705 -17.43 -2.37 6.18
N GLU A 706 -16.91 -1.42 6.94
CA GLU A 706 -17.41 -0.04 7.03
C GLU A 706 -17.43 0.70 5.67
N SER A 707 -16.64 0.22 4.70
CA SER A 707 -16.58 0.80 3.35
C SER A 707 -17.66 0.26 2.41
N VAL A 708 -18.38 -0.80 2.80
CA VAL A 708 -19.40 -1.44 1.96
C VAL A 708 -20.65 -0.57 1.90
N GLU A 709 -21.06 -0.19 0.69
CA GLU A 709 -22.26 0.63 0.48
C GLU A 709 -23.52 -0.21 0.30
N SER A 710 -23.37 -1.33 -0.41
CA SER A 710 -24.47 -2.25 -0.73
C SER A 710 -23.91 -3.60 -1.18
N VAL A 711 -24.77 -4.60 -1.25
CA VAL A 711 -24.44 -5.94 -1.75
C VAL A 711 -25.22 -6.21 -3.04
N ILE A 712 -24.53 -6.78 -4.02
CA ILE A 712 -25.11 -7.26 -5.28
C ILE A 712 -25.26 -8.77 -5.19
N VAL A 713 -26.47 -9.26 -5.41
CA VAL A 713 -26.80 -10.69 -5.41
C VAL A 713 -26.80 -11.20 -6.85
N ARG A 714 -25.97 -12.19 -7.18
CA ARG A 714 -25.89 -12.79 -8.53
C ARG A 714 -26.49 -14.20 -8.55
N PRO A 715 -27.23 -14.60 -9.60
CA PRO A 715 -27.33 -13.96 -10.92
C PRO A 715 -28.40 -12.87 -11.06
N SER A 716 -29.24 -12.63 -10.05
CA SER A 716 -30.36 -11.66 -10.15
C SER A 716 -29.93 -10.20 -10.35
N ASN A 717 -28.65 -9.89 -10.13
CA ASN A 717 -28.07 -8.54 -10.14
C ASN A 717 -28.83 -7.54 -9.26
N LYS A 718 -29.54 -8.02 -8.24
CA LYS A 718 -30.30 -7.19 -7.32
C LYS A 718 -29.34 -6.49 -6.35
N VAL A 719 -29.43 -5.16 -6.27
CA VAL A 719 -28.66 -4.35 -5.32
C VAL A 719 -29.46 -4.18 -4.03
N LEU A 720 -28.88 -4.59 -2.91
CA LEU A 720 -29.46 -4.53 -1.57
C LEU A 720 -28.65 -3.57 -0.70
N GLN A 721 -29.33 -2.59 -0.11
CA GLN A 721 -28.69 -1.68 0.84
C GLN A 721 -28.26 -2.46 2.08
N THR A 722 -27.03 -2.26 2.50
CA THR A 722 -26.46 -2.86 3.71
C THR A 722 -26.67 -1.97 4.92
N GLN A 723 -26.82 -2.58 6.08
CA GLN A 723 -26.73 -1.87 7.36
C GLN A 723 -25.39 -2.19 8.02
N TYR A 724 -24.74 -1.17 8.54
CA TYR A 724 -23.46 -1.28 9.23
C TYR A 724 -23.62 -0.91 10.71
N ASN A 725 -23.26 -1.81 11.61
CA ASN A 725 -23.22 -1.53 13.03
C ASN A 725 -21.79 -1.13 13.45
N ARG A 726 -21.59 0.17 13.73
CA ARG A 726 -20.29 0.74 14.16
C ARG A 726 -19.73 0.08 15.42
N SER A 727 -20.57 -0.39 16.35
CA SER A 727 -20.12 -0.99 17.61
C SER A 727 -19.61 -2.41 17.47
N SER A 728 -20.20 -3.19 16.56
CA SER A 728 -19.82 -4.61 16.35
C SER A 728 -18.99 -4.84 15.08
N GLY A 729 -18.79 -3.82 14.24
CA GLY A 729 -18.11 -3.95 12.94
C GLY A 729 -18.87 -4.83 11.94
N ASP A 730 -20.18 -5.01 12.17
CA ASP A 730 -20.99 -6.01 11.48
C ASP A 730 -21.76 -5.39 10.31
N VAL A 731 -21.66 -5.99 9.12
CA VAL A 731 -22.43 -5.64 7.93
C VAL A 731 -23.44 -6.73 7.64
N TRP A 732 -24.70 -6.32 7.44
CA TRP A 732 -25.77 -7.27 7.17
C TRP A 732 -26.83 -6.69 6.23
N PHE A 733 -27.60 -7.58 5.61
CA PHE A 733 -28.75 -7.24 4.77
C PHE A 733 -29.88 -8.25 4.96
N HIS A 734 -31.09 -7.89 4.53
CA HIS A 734 -32.21 -8.84 4.48
C HIS A 734 -32.26 -9.55 3.13
N SER A 735 -32.31 -10.87 3.17
CA SER A 735 -32.48 -11.69 1.96
C SER A 735 -33.77 -11.32 1.20
N PRO A 736 -33.73 -11.16 -0.13
CA PRO A 736 -34.94 -10.89 -0.93
C PRO A 736 -35.84 -12.13 -1.05
N HIS A 737 -37.11 -11.91 -1.41
CA HIS A 737 -38.00 -12.99 -1.84
C HIS A 737 -37.49 -13.64 -3.14
N TYR A 738 -37.44 -14.97 -3.18
CA TYR A 738 -37.04 -15.75 -4.36
C TYR A 738 -37.56 -17.19 -4.28
N ASP A 739 -38.31 -17.62 -5.31
CA ASP A 739 -39.00 -18.91 -5.31
C ASP A 739 -38.21 -20.08 -5.95
N GLY A 740 -37.05 -19.80 -6.55
CA GLY A 740 -36.22 -20.83 -7.19
C GLY A 740 -35.32 -21.59 -6.23
N SER A 741 -34.33 -22.30 -6.80
CA SER A 741 -33.37 -23.14 -6.05
C SER A 741 -31.91 -22.88 -6.44
N ASP A 742 -31.64 -21.79 -7.17
CA ASP A 742 -30.30 -21.46 -7.65
C ASP A 742 -29.33 -21.15 -6.51
N LEU A 743 -28.04 -21.32 -6.79
CA LEU A 743 -26.94 -20.90 -5.93
C LEU A 743 -26.60 -19.44 -6.22
N PHE A 744 -26.54 -18.61 -5.19
CA PHE A 744 -26.27 -17.18 -5.32
C PHE A 744 -24.88 -16.84 -4.80
N SER A 745 -24.15 -16.05 -5.58
CA SER A 745 -22.93 -15.40 -5.12
C SER A 745 -23.20 -13.94 -4.76
N LEU A 746 -22.36 -13.40 -3.89
CA LEU A 746 -22.46 -12.03 -3.41
C LEU A 746 -21.26 -11.22 -3.87
N SER A 747 -21.51 -9.95 -4.21
CA SER A 747 -20.45 -8.98 -4.46
C SER A 747 -20.72 -7.70 -3.69
N LEU A 748 -19.70 -7.20 -3.01
CA LEU A 748 -19.76 -5.99 -2.22
C LEU A 748 -19.53 -4.78 -3.13
N LYS A 749 -20.43 -3.80 -3.11
CA LYS A 749 -20.28 -2.54 -3.85
C LYS A 749 -19.59 -1.49 -2.98
N VAL A 750 -18.51 -0.92 -3.50
CA VAL A 750 -17.66 0.07 -2.81
C VAL A 750 -17.34 1.19 -3.80
N GLY A 751 -17.95 2.36 -3.63
CA GLY A 751 -17.93 3.41 -4.64
C GLY A 751 -18.45 2.89 -6.00
N ASN A 752 -17.60 2.97 -7.01
CA ASN A 752 -17.88 2.48 -8.37
C ASN A 752 -17.30 1.09 -8.65
N PHE A 753 -16.78 0.40 -7.63
CA PHE A 753 -16.13 -0.90 -7.74
C PHE A 753 -16.94 -2.01 -7.06
N THR A 754 -16.70 -3.26 -7.47
CA THR A 754 -17.30 -4.46 -6.87
C THR A 754 -16.22 -5.42 -6.40
N VAL A 755 -16.32 -5.90 -5.17
CA VAL A 755 -15.45 -6.95 -4.63
C VAL A 755 -16.27 -8.23 -4.50
N ASP A 756 -15.82 -9.32 -5.13
CA ASP A 756 -16.54 -10.59 -5.07
C ASP A 756 -16.32 -11.30 -3.72
N CYS A 757 -17.39 -11.91 -3.21
CA CYS A 757 -17.33 -12.84 -2.09
C CYS A 757 -17.21 -14.27 -2.63
N MET A 758 -16.23 -15.02 -2.11
CA MET A 758 -15.98 -16.41 -2.52
C MET A 758 -17.03 -17.41 -2.02
N ASP A 759 -17.96 -16.95 -1.18
CA ASP A 759 -18.99 -17.78 -0.54
C ASP A 759 -20.33 -17.68 -1.27
N TYR A 760 -21.15 -18.71 -1.12
CA TYR A 760 -22.43 -18.84 -1.79
C TYR A 760 -23.56 -19.02 -0.77
N PHE A 761 -24.73 -18.47 -1.07
CA PHE A 761 -25.94 -18.79 -0.31
C PHE A 761 -27.04 -19.36 -1.20
N SER A 762 -27.93 -20.15 -0.59
CA SER A 762 -29.04 -20.79 -1.29
C SER A 762 -30.38 -20.56 -0.60
N TYR A 763 -31.46 -20.56 -1.39
CA TYR A 763 -32.82 -20.53 -0.87
C TYR A 763 -33.36 -21.96 -0.70
N LYS A 764 -34.01 -22.20 0.43
CA LYS A 764 -34.71 -23.44 0.77
C LYS A 764 -36.22 -23.17 0.96
N PRO A 765 -37.09 -24.19 0.87
CA PRO A 765 -38.51 -24.03 1.18
C PRO A 765 -38.73 -23.45 2.59
N ASP A 766 -39.83 -22.72 2.76
CA ASP A 766 -40.22 -22.16 4.05
C ASP A 766 -40.43 -23.26 5.11
N PRO A 767 -40.11 -23.02 6.40
CA PRO A 767 -40.26 -24.02 7.45
C PRO A 767 -41.73 -24.37 7.72
N GLU A 768 -42.03 -25.67 7.79
CA GLU A 768 -43.38 -26.16 8.01
C GLU A 768 -43.56 -26.74 9.43
N PHE A 769 -44.43 -26.09 10.20
CA PHE A 769 -44.85 -26.55 11.53
C PHE A 769 -46.15 -27.35 11.46
N THR A 770 -46.21 -28.48 12.17
CA THR A 770 -47.32 -29.45 12.13
C THR A 770 -48.20 -29.44 13.38
N GLY A 771 -47.67 -29.08 14.55
CA GLY A 771 -48.41 -29.07 15.82
C GLY A 771 -47.53 -28.68 17.00
N PHE A 772 -48.08 -28.68 18.22
CA PHE A 772 -47.32 -28.53 19.46
C PHE A 772 -47.92 -29.35 20.61
N SER A 773 -47.12 -29.62 21.63
CA SER A 773 -47.51 -30.32 22.85
C SER A 773 -46.97 -29.60 24.09
N ASN A 774 -47.72 -29.65 25.18
CA ASN A 774 -47.40 -29.02 26.47
C ASN A 774 -46.91 -30.09 27.46
N PHE A 775 -45.82 -29.81 28.19
CA PHE A 775 -45.31 -30.67 29.27
C PHE A 775 -45.05 -29.84 30.53
N SER A 776 -45.64 -30.23 31.65
CA SER A 776 -45.42 -29.58 32.95
C SER A 776 -44.04 -29.96 33.50
N ALA A 777 -43.17 -28.98 33.74
CA ALA A 777 -41.84 -29.16 34.31
C ALA A 777 -41.70 -28.32 35.60
N ALA A 778 -42.03 -28.93 36.74
CA ALA A 778 -42.07 -28.27 38.05
C ALA A 778 -42.98 -27.02 38.07
N ASN A 779 -42.40 -25.80 38.12
CA ASN A 779 -43.10 -24.52 38.14
C ASN A 779 -43.23 -23.86 36.75
N ASP A 780 -42.63 -24.46 35.72
CA ASP A 780 -42.55 -23.92 34.36
C ASP A 780 -43.28 -24.83 33.37
N LEU A 781 -43.75 -24.25 32.26
CA LEU A 781 -44.38 -24.99 31.16
C LEU A 781 -43.41 -25.14 30.00
N GLN A 782 -43.06 -26.38 29.65
CA GLN A 782 -42.30 -26.67 28.44
C GLN A 782 -43.25 -26.86 27.25
N VAL A 783 -43.01 -26.11 26.18
CA VAL A 783 -43.76 -26.19 24.93
C VAL A 783 -42.85 -26.80 23.86
N ASN A 784 -43.28 -27.94 23.31
CA ASN A 784 -42.59 -28.63 22.22
C ASN A 784 -43.37 -28.46 20.91
N ILE A 785 -42.80 -27.73 19.97
CA ILE A 785 -43.41 -27.39 18.68
C ILE A 785 -42.82 -28.32 17.62
N GLN A 786 -43.66 -29.14 17.00
CA GLN A 786 -43.26 -30.08 15.95
C GLN A 786 -43.10 -29.37 14.61
N LYS A 787 -41.98 -29.64 13.93
CA LYS A 787 -41.69 -29.15 12.58
C LYS A 787 -41.21 -30.26 11.65
N LYS A 788 -41.46 -30.11 10.36
CA LYS A 788 -40.80 -30.95 9.34
C LYS A 788 -39.29 -30.69 9.34
N ALA A 789 -38.53 -31.73 9.02
CA ALA A 789 -37.09 -31.58 8.86
C ALA A 789 -36.79 -30.61 7.71
N ASP A 790 -35.90 -29.65 7.98
CA ASP A 790 -35.43 -28.66 7.02
C ASP A 790 -33.92 -28.48 7.17
N ALA A 791 -33.32 -27.82 6.18
CA ALA A 791 -31.90 -27.49 6.16
C ALA A 791 -31.66 -25.99 6.39
N LEU A 792 -32.54 -25.32 7.15
CA LEU A 792 -32.48 -23.87 7.38
C LEU A 792 -31.53 -23.48 8.52
N ASN A 793 -31.21 -24.43 9.41
CA ASN A 793 -30.38 -24.23 10.60
C ASN A 793 -30.76 -22.96 11.37
N LEU A 794 -32.04 -22.89 11.77
CA LEU A 794 -32.62 -21.73 12.47
C LEU A 794 -31.91 -21.50 13.81
N SER A 795 -31.55 -20.25 14.09
CA SER A 795 -30.97 -19.87 15.38
C SER A 795 -32.05 -19.41 16.36
N LYS A 796 -31.73 -19.44 17.67
CA LYS A 796 -32.64 -18.96 18.72
C LYS A 796 -32.99 -17.48 18.59
N SER A 797 -32.11 -16.66 18.00
CA SER A 797 -32.38 -15.24 17.81
C SER A 797 -33.35 -14.96 16.66
N GLU A 798 -33.61 -15.94 15.79
CA GLU A 798 -34.49 -15.80 14.61
C GLU A 798 -35.95 -16.17 14.90
N VAL A 799 -36.20 -16.81 16.04
CA VAL A 799 -37.50 -17.36 16.40
C VAL A 799 -37.98 -16.70 17.69
N LYS A 800 -39.21 -16.19 17.68
CA LYS A 800 -39.92 -15.72 18.87
C LYS A 800 -41.23 -16.48 19.00
N VAL A 801 -41.49 -17.02 20.18
CA VAL A 801 -42.69 -17.83 20.45
C VAL A 801 -43.50 -17.16 21.55
N MET A 802 -44.79 -16.95 21.28
CA MET A 802 -45.76 -16.47 22.26
C MET A 802 -46.82 -17.55 22.47
N GLY A 803 -47.05 -17.96 23.71
CA GLY A 803 -48.14 -18.84 24.11
C GLY A 803 -49.35 -18.04 24.57
N TYR A 804 -50.55 -18.57 24.33
CA TYR A 804 -51.80 -17.95 24.71
C TYR A 804 -52.69 -18.94 25.47
N GLN A 805 -53.25 -18.50 26.58
CA GLN A 805 -54.25 -19.23 27.36
C GLN A 805 -55.45 -18.29 27.57
N GLY A 806 -56.56 -18.53 26.86
CA GLY A 806 -57.60 -17.51 26.68
C GLY A 806 -57.03 -16.18 26.17
N ASP A 807 -57.31 -15.08 26.89
CA ASP A 807 -56.80 -13.73 26.57
C ASP A 807 -55.41 -13.41 27.15
N ARG A 808 -54.81 -14.34 27.91
CA ARG A 808 -53.50 -14.13 28.54
C ARG A 808 -52.37 -14.55 27.61
N GLN A 809 -51.36 -13.70 27.49
CA GLN A 809 -50.19 -13.91 26.65
C GLN A 809 -48.94 -14.18 27.49
N TYR A 810 -48.23 -15.24 27.14
CA TYR A 810 -47.00 -15.67 27.80
C TYR A 810 -45.84 -15.70 26.81
N GLN A 811 -44.69 -15.15 27.20
CA GLN A 811 -43.47 -15.24 26.39
C GLN A 811 -42.80 -16.59 26.64
N CYS A 812 -42.58 -17.36 25.57
CA CYS A 812 -41.85 -18.62 25.65
C CYS A 812 -40.37 -18.39 25.34
N VAL A 813 -39.50 -18.68 26.30
CA VAL A 813 -38.04 -18.53 26.18
C VAL A 813 -37.49 -19.80 25.53
N LEU A 814 -36.83 -19.66 24.38
CA LEU A 814 -36.31 -20.82 23.62
C LEU A 814 -35.19 -21.55 24.37
N GLU A 815 -35.37 -22.84 24.60
CA GLU A 815 -34.35 -23.72 25.20
C GLU A 815 -33.41 -24.28 24.14
N ARG A 816 -33.96 -24.84 23.05
CA ARG A 816 -33.19 -25.42 21.93
C ARG A 816 -34.05 -25.57 20.68
N ILE A 817 -33.39 -25.61 19.53
CA ILE A 817 -33.99 -25.88 18.23
C ILE A 817 -33.37 -27.18 17.71
N GLU A 818 -34.21 -28.17 17.46
CA GLU A 818 -33.85 -29.47 16.92
C GLU A 818 -34.27 -29.56 15.45
N THR A 819 -33.83 -30.60 14.74
CA THR A 819 -34.15 -30.78 13.31
C THR A 819 -35.64 -30.94 13.05
N LYS A 820 -36.41 -31.48 14.00
CA LYS A 820 -37.86 -31.73 13.89
C LYS A 820 -38.69 -31.10 15.01
N ALA A 821 -38.08 -30.31 15.89
CA ALA A 821 -38.77 -29.71 17.02
C ALA A 821 -38.17 -28.35 17.42
N ILE A 822 -39.00 -27.46 17.97
CA ILE A 822 -38.56 -26.25 18.67
C ILE A 822 -39.06 -26.37 20.11
N ILE A 823 -38.14 -26.27 21.07
CA ILE A 823 -38.45 -26.46 22.48
C ILE A 823 -38.22 -25.13 23.21
N CYS A 824 -39.23 -24.67 23.92
CA CYS A 824 -39.21 -23.42 24.68
C CYS A 824 -39.93 -23.56 26.02
N GLN A 825 -39.62 -22.67 26.95
CA GLN A 825 -40.11 -22.70 28.31
C GLN A 825 -40.81 -21.39 28.68
N ILE A 826 -42.00 -21.49 29.24
CA ILE A 826 -42.74 -20.36 29.82
C ILE A 826 -42.51 -20.43 31.33
N LYS A 827 -41.90 -19.38 31.89
CA LYS A 827 -41.69 -19.28 33.33
C LYS A 827 -42.97 -18.87 34.04
N GLY A 828 -43.36 -19.62 35.07
CA GLY A 828 -44.54 -19.31 35.86
C GLY A 828 -44.25 -18.26 36.92
N GLU A 829 -44.89 -17.08 36.85
CA GLU A 829 -44.94 -16.17 38.00
C GLU A 829 -46.10 -16.59 38.91
N SER A 830 -45.77 -17.28 40.02
CA SER A 830 -46.63 -17.53 41.18
C SER A 830 -48.11 -17.85 40.87
N GLY A 831 -48.33 -18.74 39.90
CA GLY A 831 -49.64 -19.22 39.47
C GLY A 831 -49.49 -20.15 38.26
N ALA A 832 -49.72 -21.45 38.47
CA ALA A 832 -49.42 -22.54 37.55
C ALA A 832 -50.04 -22.36 36.15
N VAL A 833 -49.22 -21.98 35.16
CA VAL A 833 -49.58 -22.12 33.74
C VAL A 833 -49.49 -23.62 33.42
N THR A 834 -50.62 -24.32 33.47
CA THR A 834 -50.67 -25.78 33.25
C THR A 834 -50.67 -26.15 31.76
N ALA A 835 -51.18 -25.28 30.88
CA ALA A 835 -51.20 -25.46 29.43
C ALA A 835 -51.44 -24.12 28.70
N VAL A 836 -51.02 -24.04 27.43
CA VAL A 836 -51.42 -22.98 26.49
C VAL A 836 -52.31 -23.58 25.39
N ASP A 837 -53.37 -22.86 25.01
CA ASP A 837 -54.40 -23.30 24.04
C ASP A 837 -53.92 -23.12 22.60
N SER A 838 -53.16 -22.05 22.36
CA SER A 838 -52.58 -21.72 21.08
C SER A 838 -51.22 -21.07 21.23
N ILE A 839 -50.42 -21.15 20.17
CA ILE A 839 -49.12 -20.50 20.08
C ILE A 839 -49.05 -19.68 18.80
N ILE A 840 -48.39 -18.52 18.88
CA ILE A 840 -47.98 -17.75 17.73
C ILE A 840 -46.46 -17.79 17.64
N LEU A 841 -45.98 -18.36 16.54
CA LEU A 841 -44.58 -18.41 16.22
C LEU A 841 -44.25 -17.32 15.19
N PHE A 842 -43.25 -16.52 15.53
CA PHE A 842 -42.70 -15.46 14.69
C PHE A 842 -41.31 -15.88 14.24
N ILE A 843 -41.14 -16.02 12.93
CA ILE A 843 -39.81 -16.06 12.31
C ILE A 843 -39.60 -14.68 11.71
N ILE A 844 -38.56 -13.98 12.19
CA ILE A 844 -38.33 -12.56 11.96
C ILE A 844 -38.60 -12.16 10.50
N HIS A 845 -39.54 -11.20 10.32
CA HIS A 845 -39.96 -10.54 9.07
C HIS A 845 -40.62 -11.36 7.95
N ALA A 846 -41.05 -12.63 8.14
CA ALA A 846 -41.67 -13.37 7.02
C ALA A 846 -42.93 -14.21 7.35
N GLN A 847 -43.05 -14.77 8.56
CA GLN A 847 -44.16 -15.69 8.87
C GLN A 847 -44.73 -15.47 10.28
N LYS A 848 -46.05 -15.24 10.35
CA LYS A 848 -46.87 -15.39 11.56
C LYS A 848 -47.66 -16.68 11.39
N LYS A 849 -47.38 -17.70 12.19
CA LYS A 849 -48.14 -18.96 12.16
C LYS A 849 -48.82 -19.15 13.51
N SER A 850 -50.15 -19.23 13.47
CA SER A 850 -50.97 -19.63 14.61
C SER A 850 -51.15 -21.14 14.56
N ILE A 851 -50.92 -21.82 15.68
CA ILE A 851 -51.08 -23.27 15.82
C ILE A 851 -51.94 -23.51 17.08
N GLN A 852 -52.94 -24.38 16.98
CA GLN A 852 -53.81 -24.77 18.10
C GLN A 852 -53.41 -26.14 18.65
N SER A 853 -53.60 -26.36 19.95
CA SER A 853 -53.24 -27.63 20.61
C SER A 853 -54.17 -28.77 20.16
N TRP A 854 -53.60 -29.96 19.97
CA TRP A 854 -54.38 -31.18 19.70
C TRP A 854 -54.48 -32.01 20.98
N THR A 855 -55.59 -31.89 21.71
CA THR A 855 -55.99 -32.88 22.73
C THR A 855 -57.02 -33.82 22.10
N GLY A 856 -56.67 -35.10 22.01
CA GLY A 856 -57.54 -36.12 21.41
C GLY A 856 -58.78 -36.41 22.26
N LEU A 857 -59.94 -36.44 21.62
CA LEU A 857 -61.16 -37.10 22.10
C LEU A 857 -61.58 -38.10 21.01
N GLN A 858 -61.52 -39.40 21.31
CA GLN A 858 -62.08 -40.48 20.49
C GLN A 858 -63.42 -40.96 21.08
N SER A 859 -64.45 -41.01 20.21
CA SER A 859 -65.80 -41.60 20.34
C SER A 859 -66.78 -40.89 21.30
N SER A 860 -68.08 -40.66 21.00
CA SER A 860 -69.06 -41.42 20.20
C SER A 860 -70.21 -40.54 19.66
N THR A 861 -70.75 -40.98 18.51
CA THR A 861 -72.11 -40.81 17.91
C THR A 861 -72.83 -39.44 17.79
N ALA A 862 -72.83 -38.95 16.53
CA ALA A 862 -73.97 -38.48 15.70
C ALA A 862 -74.99 -37.44 16.23
N VAL A 863 -74.98 -36.23 15.63
CA VAL A 863 -76.12 -35.63 14.90
C VAL A 863 -75.56 -34.73 13.78
N GLN A 864 -76.06 -34.95 12.55
CA GLN A 864 -75.86 -34.15 11.33
C GLN A 864 -76.46 -32.73 11.47
N LEU A 865 -75.89 -31.70 10.82
CA LEU A 865 -76.57 -30.90 9.76
C LEU A 865 -75.70 -29.73 9.23
N PHE A 866 -75.68 -29.63 7.89
CA PHE A 866 -75.29 -28.51 6.99
C PHE A 866 -73.82 -28.03 6.99
N CYS A 867 -73.11 -27.92 5.87
CA CYS A 867 -73.55 -27.67 4.49
C CYS A 867 -72.51 -28.21 3.49
N LYS A 868 -72.97 -28.99 2.51
CA LYS A 868 -72.23 -29.36 1.30
C LYS A 868 -73.08 -28.93 0.13
N ARG A 869 -72.62 -27.97 -0.68
CA ARG A 869 -73.08 -27.81 -2.06
C ARG A 869 -71.97 -27.20 -2.91
N MET A 870 -71.31 -28.10 -3.63
CA MET A 870 -70.72 -27.85 -4.94
C MET A 870 -71.88 -27.57 -5.90
N LEU A 871 -71.84 -26.47 -6.64
CA LEU A 871 -72.59 -26.31 -7.88
C LEU A 871 -71.60 -25.76 -8.93
N CYS A 872 -71.34 -26.57 -9.96
CA CYS A 872 -70.80 -26.08 -11.22
C CYS A 872 -71.90 -25.29 -11.94
N ILE A 873 -71.57 -24.10 -12.46
CA ILE A 873 -72.29 -23.49 -13.58
C ILE A 873 -71.24 -23.09 -14.62
N PHE A 874 -71.48 -23.60 -15.82
CA PHE A 874 -70.83 -23.31 -17.09
C PHE A 874 -70.77 -21.81 -17.39
N PHE A 875 -69.66 -21.35 -17.99
CA PHE A 875 -69.74 -20.50 -19.18
C PHE A 875 -68.67 -20.96 -20.19
N VAL A 876 -69.15 -21.21 -21.39
CA VAL A 876 -68.45 -21.56 -22.63
C VAL A 876 -68.41 -20.30 -23.52
N ASN A 877 -67.42 -20.25 -24.41
CA ASN A 877 -67.15 -19.30 -25.52
C ASN A 877 -66.35 -18.04 -25.12
N LEU A 878 -65.30 -17.59 -25.84
CA LEU A 878 -64.69 -17.86 -27.15
C LEU A 878 -63.29 -17.19 -27.05
N SER A 879 -62.11 -17.67 -27.48
CA SER A 879 -61.69 -18.03 -28.84
C SER A 879 -60.26 -18.60 -28.79
N VAL A 880 -59.99 -19.47 -29.77
CA VAL A 880 -58.76 -20.22 -30.07
C VAL A 880 -57.70 -19.31 -30.72
N ILE A 881 -56.40 -19.62 -30.57
CA ILE A 881 -55.41 -19.81 -31.67
C ILE A 881 -54.13 -20.45 -31.11
N PHE A 882 -53.67 -21.49 -31.81
CA PHE A 882 -52.50 -22.34 -31.58
C PHE A 882 -51.17 -21.58 -31.72
N CYS A 883 -50.13 -22.03 -31.02
CA CYS A 883 -48.74 -22.03 -31.53
C CYS A 883 -47.96 -23.27 -31.05
N TYR A 884 -47.42 -24.00 -32.04
CA TYR A 884 -46.48 -25.13 -31.97
C TYR A 884 -45.02 -24.61 -31.90
N SER A 885 -44.08 -25.48 -31.47
CA SER A 885 -42.69 -25.67 -31.97
C SER A 885 -41.82 -26.28 -30.85
N SER A 886 -41.41 -27.55 -30.82
CA SER A 886 -40.44 -28.31 -31.65
C SER A 886 -39.02 -27.73 -31.72
N ASP A 887 -38.06 -28.59 -31.38
CA ASP A 887 -36.60 -28.42 -31.42
C ASP A 887 -36.02 -28.13 -32.83
N THR A 888 -34.73 -27.76 -32.82
CA THR A 888 -33.69 -27.80 -33.88
C THR A 888 -33.44 -26.60 -34.84
N LEU A 889 -32.25 -25.99 -34.64
CA LEU A 889 -31.21 -25.52 -35.59
C LEU A 889 -31.58 -24.75 -36.88
N CYS A 890 -31.07 -23.51 -37.02
CA CYS A 890 -30.24 -23.05 -38.16
C CYS A 890 -29.70 -21.60 -38.00
N TYR A 891 -28.62 -21.32 -38.74
CA TYR A 891 -27.70 -20.18 -38.70
C TYR A 891 -28.16 -18.88 -39.43
N CYS A 892 -27.43 -17.79 -39.12
CA CYS A 892 -27.02 -16.64 -39.97
C CYS A 892 -27.76 -15.27 -39.93
N LEU A 893 -27.02 -14.30 -39.37
CA LEU A 893 -26.59 -12.98 -39.92
C LEU A 893 -27.58 -11.82 -40.22
N THR A 894 -27.06 -10.63 -39.83
CA THR A 894 -27.18 -9.25 -40.38
C THR A 894 -28.24 -8.25 -39.89
N THR A 895 -27.71 -7.25 -39.13
CA THR A 895 -27.82 -5.77 -39.26
C THR A 895 -29.16 -5.03 -39.26
N HIS A 896 -29.28 -4.02 -38.36
CA HIS A 896 -29.48 -2.57 -38.65
C HIS A 896 -29.52 -1.81 -37.29
N THR A 897 -28.54 -0.96 -36.95
CA THR A 897 -28.52 0.52 -37.09
C THR A 897 -29.80 1.24 -36.69
N TYR A 898 -29.79 1.91 -35.54
CA TYR A 898 -29.48 3.35 -35.41
C TYR A 898 -28.81 3.63 -34.06
#